data_AF-A0AAD8Z347-F1
#
_entry.id   AF-A0AAD8Z347-F1
#
_cell.length_a   1.000
_cell.length_b   1.000
_cell.length_c   1.000
_cell.angle_alpha   90.00
_cell.angle_beta   90.00
_cell.angle_gamma   90.00
#
_symmetry.space_group_name_H-M   'P 1'
#
loop_
_entity.id
_entity.type
_entity.pdbx_description
1 polymer ?
#
loop_
_entity_poly.entity_id
_entity_poly.type
_entity_poly.pdbx_seq_one_letter_code
_entity_poly.pdbx_strand_id
1 'polypeptide(L)'
;MKMLPAKRLLSNVVPACPLLSIKPKRGLVDEKLEIVVRYLRPKQDVTLHSVHQSEDKDFWEAFGHYVSDDNGTVTVAKDASLSGTYVGVEAMGLMWSLRPVPGSRTGLRSSTLHYTYNTSQTLRKKDVLLPLVFHISVHDGHVSQGFTQLTPLVSLVIERWYMAPGVQRFDIQEGDVRGTLFIPPGPGPFPGVLDMWGGGGGLVEYRAALLASHGFASMALEYLSPSNLKKVQVNVNYFETAYQILQNHAMVQRDRLALLGLSFGSSVTFFMAAYSKIIQPQCCVCVSGCHIPVIKSSVDETFDDLNKYISKIRIENNQLIWRDVILPIPTDPTLKVDQVGQITCPVLLVVGGDDQNWPTLESAEDIQQIMEKAGNHHLLQVLIYPSAGHLIEPPYSPHHRATNFIVQEGKNKVVLLWGGQAKPHADAQEDSWEKILAFLQQHLYHATPQAKLYSEGVSYGHRNKNLKEDFSDIWFLKKDVLSPLVFHMSMYDGHVSQGFTHHTPLESLVIERWYMAPGVQRIDIRERGVRGTLFIPPGPGPFPGVLDMWGGGGGLVEYRAALLASHGFASMALEYLTSGEFKKLKVDVNYFEMAYQILQNHPMVRRDRLALCGLSLGSYVTLFMVATSKIIQPQCCVCISGSHVPPVKKSFYEILLDMKKLEKHRRENIQELIWRDVMLPIPAELCFKADMEQIMEKAGNRHLLQVHIYPGAGHLIEPPYSPHHRATNFSLQGSKDKVLMLWGGQAKPHADAQEDSWEKTVAFLQQQLYHATPQVKL
;
A
#
# COMPACT_ATOMS: atom_id res chain seq x y z
N MET A 1 67.22 -7.99 42.44
CA MET A 1 66.32 -8.97 41.80
C MET A 1 65.26 -8.20 41.02
N LYS A 2 65.35 -8.20 39.68
CA LYS A 2 64.43 -7.50 38.78
C LYS A 2 63.09 -8.23 38.76
N MET A 3 61.98 -7.53 39.01
CA MET A 3 60.63 -8.04 38.72
C MET A 3 60.44 -8.12 37.21
N LEU A 4 60.07 -9.32 36.73
CA LEU A 4 59.61 -9.57 35.37
C LEU A 4 58.18 -9.03 35.20
N PRO A 5 57.84 -8.34 34.10
CA PRO A 5 56.46 -7.93 33.84
C PRO A 5 55.63 -9.11 33.34
N ALA A 6 54.38 -9.18 33.81
CA ALA A 6 53.39 -10.13 33.34
C ALA A 6 53.10 -9.92 31.84
N LYS A 7 53.32 -10.95 31.04
CA LYS A 7 52.83 -11.02 29.66
C LYS A 7 51.29 -11.03 29.70
N ARG A 8 50.67 -9.95 29.24
CA ARG A 8 49.27 -9.96 28.79
C ARG A 8 49.16 -10.98 27.66
N LEU A 9 48.51 -12.11 27.93
CA LEU A 9 47.95 -12.96 26.90
C LEU A 9 46.91 -12.12 26.15
N LEU A 10 47.25 -11.70 24.93
CA LEU A 10 46.27 -11.20 23.97
C LEU A 10 45.22 -12.30 23.80
N SER A 11 43.98 -11.96 24.15
CA SER A 11 42.82 -12.78 23.85
C SER A 11 42.82 -13.08 22.35
N ASN A 12 42.84 -14.36 22.00
CA ASN A 12 42.49 -14.83 20.67
C ASN A 12 41.05 -14.36 20.39
N VAL A 13 40.91 -13.23 19.70
CA VAL A 13 39.66 -12.85 19.06
C VAL A 13 39.47 -13.87 17.95
N VAL A 14 38.60 -14.84 18.18
CA VAL A 14 38.07 -15.67 17.09
C VAL A 14 37.53 -14.70 16.05
N PRO A 15 37.99 -14.73 14.78
CA PRO A 15 37.42 -13.87 13.76
C PRO A 15 35.92 -14.13 13.70
N ALA A 16 35.10 -13.13 14.00
CA ALA A 16 33.66 -13.25 13.88
C ALA A 16 33.36 -13.57 12.41
N CYS A 17 32.71 -14.70 12.14
CA CYS A 17 32.32 -15.06 10.78
C CYS A 17 31.38 -13.98 10.22
N PRO A 18 31.58 -13.52 8.96
CA PRO A 18 30.68 -12.58 8.32
C PRO A 18 29.22 -13.05 8.40
N LEU A 19 28.32 -12.14 8.76
CA LEU A 19 26.89 -12.42 8.88
C LEU A 19 26.12 -11.65 7.81
N LEU A 20 25.47 -12.37 6.90
CA LEU A 20 24.53 -11.81 5.93
C LEU A 20 23.09 -11.88 6.49
N SER A 21 22.47 -10.72 6.66
CA SER A 21 21.07 -10.57 7.06
C SER A 21 20.27 -9.97 5.91
N ILE A 22 19.21 -10.66 5.49
CA ILE A 22 18.26 -10.19 4.48
C ILE A 22 16.84 -10.26 5.03
N LYS A 23 16.09 -9.17 4.92
CA LYS A 23 14.67 -9.10 5.32
C LYS A 23 13.82 -8.44 4.23
N PRO A 24 12.62 -8.97 3.93
CA PRO A 24 12.14 -10.29 4.34
C PRO A 24 12.89 -11.42 3.61
N LYS A 25 13.03 -12.59 4.24
CA LYS A 25 13.58 -13.79 3.56
C LYS A 25 12.58 -14.43 2.60
N ARG A 26 11.29 -14.27 2.88
CA ARG A 26 10.16 -14.68 2.03
C ARG A 26 9.23 -13.47 1.96
N GLY A 27 9.02 -12.92 0.78
CA GLY A 27 8.13 -11.75 0.58
C GLY A 27 7.65 -11.69 -0.86
N LEU A 28 6.68 -10.84 -1.15
CA LEU A 28 6.22 -10.62 -2.52
C LEU A 28 7.32 -10.00 -3.38
N VAL A 29 7.32 -10.24 -4.68
CA VAL A 29 8.36 -9.75 -5.60
C VAL A 29 8.56 -8.24 -5.52
N ASP A 30 7.49 -7.47 -5.30
CA ASP A 30 7.45 -6.01 -5.25
C ASP A 30 7.72 -5.41 -3.86
N GLU A 31 8.04 -6.21 -2.85
CA GLU A 31 8.50 -5.72 -1.54
C GLU A 31 9.99 -5.35 -1.56
N LYS A 32 10.43 -4.33 -0.83
CA LYS A 32 11.87 -4.01 -0.75
C LYS A 32 12.63 -4.98 0.15
N LEU A 33 13.91 -5.22 -0.18
CA LEU A 33 14.84 -6.00 0.63
C LEU A 33 15.75 -5.08 1.47
N GLU A 34 15.90 -5.41 2.74
CA GLU A 34 16.94 -4.88 3.61
C GLU A 34 18.10 -5.88 3.64
N ILE A 35 19.23 -5.53 3.01
CA ILE A 35 20.42 -6.38 2.94
C ILE A 35 21.55 -5.73 3.74
N VAL A 36 22.01 -6.44 4.78
CA VAL A 36 23.10 -6.00 5.66
C VAL A 36 24.10 -7.12 5.85
N VAL A 37 25.38 -6.83 5.64
CA VAL A 37 26.50 -7.70 5.98
C VAL A 37 27.22 -7.13 7.19
N ARG A 38 27.44 -7.93 8.24
CA ARG A 38 28.15 -7.54 9.46
C ARG A 38 29.35 -8.43 9.71
N TYR A 39 30.23 -7.98 10.61
CA TYR A 39 31.41 -8.72 11.05
C TYR A 39 32.43 -8.95 9.92
N LEU A 40 32.51 -8.02 8.97
CA LEU A 40 33.64 -7.92 8.03
C LEU A 40 34.83 -7.26 8.74
N ARG A 41 36.02 -7.33 8.13
CA ARG A 41 37.15 -6.49 8.55
C ARG A 41 36.82 -5.02 8.18
N PRO A 42 37.15 -4.03 9.01
CA PRO A 42 36.96 -2.62 8.65
C PRO A 42 37.62 -2.29 7.31
N LYS A 43 36.93 -1.53 6.46
CA LYS A 43 37.39 -1.17 5.10
C LYS A 43 37.69 -2.36 4.19
N GLN A 44 37.11 -3.52 4.45
CA GLN A 44 37.23 -4.69 3.57
C GLN A 44 36.40 -4.51 2.30
N ASP A 45 37.05 -4.76 1.16
CA ASP A 45 36.41 -4.93 -0.13
C ASP A 45 35.62 -6.24 -0.16
N VAL A 46 34.36 -6.16 -0.57
CA VAL A 46 33.49 -7.34 -0.71
C VAL A 46 32.62 -7.22 -1.95
N THR A 47 32.18 -8.36 -2.46
CA THR A 47 31.18 -8.43 -3.54
C THR A 47 29.94 -9.14 -3.04
N LEU A 48 28.78 -8.49 -3.15
CA LEU A 48 27.50 -9.17 -2.99
C LEU A 48 27.06 -9.67 -4.37
N HIS A 49 26.76 -10.96 -4.47
CA HIS A 49 26.34 -11.64 -5.69
C HIS A 49 24.97 -12.27 -5.46
N SER A 50 24.10 -12.17 -6.46
CA SER A 50 22.75 -12.71 -6.48
C SER A 50 22.63 -13.63 -7.68
N VAL A 51 22.13 -14.85 -7.47
CA VAL A 51 21.90 -15.83 -8.53
C VAL A 51 20.49 -16.40 -8.44
N HIS A 52 19.82 -16.48 -9.58
CA HIS A 52 18.52 -17.12 -9.73
C HIS A 52 18.54 -18.09 -10.92
N GLN A 53 17.93 -19.26 -10.76
CA GLN A 53 17.67 -20.16 -11.88
C GLN A 53 16.21 -20.00 -12.32
N SER A 54 16.01 -19.59 -13.57
CA SER A 54 14.67 -19.41 -14.14
C SER A 54 13.98 -20.77 -14.35
N GLU A 55 12.66 -20.72 -14.59
CA GLU A 55 11.86 -21.90 -14.91
C GLU A 55 12.29 -22.55 -16.25
N ASP A 56 12.90 -21.77 -17.14
CA ASP A 56 13.52 -22.22 -18.39
C ASP A 56 14.92 -22.85 -18.20
N LYS A 57 15.36 -22.97 -16.94
CA LYS A 57 16.63 -23.56 -16.48
C LYS A 57 17.88 -22.72 -16.80
N ASP A 58 17.69 -21.47 -17.22
CA ASP A 58 18.79 -20.52 -17.43
C ASP A 58 19.17 -19.86 -16.10
N PHE A 59 20.46 -19.58 -15.90
CA PHE A 59 20.94 -18.87 -14.71
C PHE A 59 21.06 -17.37 -14.97
N TRP A 60 20.63 -16.60 -13.99
CA TRP A 60 20.63 -15.15 -13.97
C TRP A 60 21.44 -14.66 -12.79
N GLU A 61 22.27 -13.65 -13.00
CA GLU A 61 23.11 -13.08 -11.96
C GLU A 61 23.08 -11.56 -11.91
N ALA A 62 23.30 -11.01 -10.72
CA ALA A 62 23.59 -9.61 -10.47
C ALA A 62 24.65 -9.53 -9.37
N PHE A 63 25.49 -8.49 -9.39
CA PHE A 63 26.44 -8.24 -8.31
C PHE A 63 26.77 -6.77 -8.16
N GLY A 64 27.10 -6.39 -6.92
CA GLY A 64 27.59 -5.06 -6.57
C GLY A 64 28.87 -5.17 -5.74
N HIS A 65 29.78 -4.22 -5.94
CA HIS A 65 31.06 -4.11 -5.22
C HIS A 65 30.95 -3.09 -4.10
N TYR A 66 31.31 -3.49 -2.88
CA TYR A 66 31.17 -2.66 -1.69
C TYR A 66 32.47 -2.61 -0.90
N VAL A 67 32.57 -1.61 -0.04
CA VAL A 67 33.63 -1.48 0.96
C VAL A 67 32.93 -1.33 2.30
N SER A 68 33.27 -2.18 3.26
CA SER A 68 32.68 -2.10 4.60
C SER A 68 33.10 -0.84 5.35
N ASP A 69 32.23 -0.37 6.24
CA ASP A 69 32.49 0.78 7.11
C ASP A 69 33.58 0.49 8.16
N ASP A 70 33.84 1.47 9.03
CA ASP A 70 34.84 1.33 10.11
C ASP A 70 34.46 0.27 11.16
N ASN A 71 33.20 -0.16 11.17
CA ASN A 71 32.68 -1.21 12.04
C ASN A 71 32.58 -2.57 11.33
N GLY A 72 33.07 -2.68 10.08
CA GLY A 72 32.97 -3.91 9.31
C GLY A 72 31.55 -4.25 8.87
N THR A 73 30.73 -3.24 8.55
CA THR A 73 29.35 -3.39 8.08
C THR A 73 29.20 -2.86 6.66
N VAL A 74 28.40 -3.55 5.84
CA VAL A 74 27.85 -3.06 4.57
C VAL A 74 26.32 -3.08 4.68
N THR A 75 25.67 -1.96 4.45
CA THR A 75 24.20 -1.80 4.36
C THR A 75 23.84 -1.37 2.94
N VAL A 76 23.31 -2.29 2.13
CA VAL A 76 23.10 -2.06 0.68
C VAL A 76 22.19 -0.87 0.37
N ALA A 77 21.23 -0.57 1.24
CA ALA A 77 20.34 0.58 1.10
C ALA A 77 21.00 1.94 1.44
N LYS A 78 22.25 1.95 1.90
CA LYS A 78 22.98 3.17 2.32
C LYS A 78 24.34 3.30 1.64
N ASP A 79 25.02 2.17 1.45
CA ASP A 79 26.35 2.13 0.87
C ASP A 79 26.26 1.98 -0.64
N ALA A 80 27.07 2.75 -1.37
CA ALA A 80 27.08 2.72 -2.81
C ALA A 80 27.82 1.49 -3.35
N SER A 81 27.22 0.79 -4.32
CA SER A 81 27.95 -0.14 -5.18
C SER A 81 28.93 0.66 -6.04
N LEU A 82 30.21 0.31 -5.97
CA LEU A 82 31.29 0.99 -6.71
C LEU A 82 31.36 0.53 -8.17
N SER A 83 30.97 -0.71 -8.43
CA SER A 83 31.02 -1.35 -9.75
C SER A 83 30.18 -2.63 -9.73
N GLY A 84 29.91 -3.20 -10.91
CA GLY A 84 29.19 -4.46 -11.05
C GLY A 84 28.09 -4.37 -12.10
N THR A 85 26.98 -5.07 -11.87
CA THR A 85 25.79 -4.97 -12.74
C THR A 85 25.00 -3.67 -12.50
N TYR A 86 25.29 -2.95 -11.42
CA TYR A 86 24.78 -1.63 -11.09
C TYR A 86 25.80 -0.85 -10.23
N VAL A 87 25.64 0.48 -10.18
CA VAL A 87 26.46 1.41 -9.39
C VAL A 87 25.57 2.36 -8.59
N GLY A 88 26.08 2.91 -7.49
CA GLY A 88 25.34 3.83 -6.63
C GLY A 88 24.60 3.15 -5.48
N VAL A 89 23.82 3.93 -4.73
CA VAL A 89 23.03 3.45 -3.58
C VAL A 89 21.72 2.86 -4.08
N GLU A 90 21.72 1.55 -4.29
CA GLU A 90 20.64 0.82 -4.97
C GLU A 90 20.17 -0.38 -4.15
N ALA A 91 19.19 -0.15 -3.26
CA ALA A 91 18.69 -1.17 -2.34
C ALA A 91 18.28 -2.48 -3.02
N MET A 92 17.70 -2.37 -4.23
CA MET A 92 17.21 -3.48 -5.03
C MET A 92 18.07 -3.80 -6.26
N GLY A 93 19.30 -3.26 -6.32
CA GLY A 93 20.22 -3.48 -7.44
C GLY A 93 20.47 -4.95 -7.76
N LEU A 94 20.60 -5.79 -6.73
CA LEU A 94 20.78 -7.25 -6.88
C LEU A 94 19.58 -7.99 -7.49
N MET A 95 18.44 -7.32 -7.68
CA MET A 95 17.22 -7.87 -8.27
C MET A 95 16.97 -7.28 -9.65
N TRP A 96 16.85 -5.96 -9.77
CA TRP A 96 16.47 -5.34 -11.05
C TRP A 96 17.58 -5.39 -12.09
N SER A 97 18.84 -5.54 -11.69
CA SER A 97 19.98 -5.56 -12.61
C SER A 97 20.40 -6.98 -13.05
N LEU A 98 19.55 -8.00 -12.86
CA LEU A 98 19.87 -9.36 -13.26
C LEU A 98 20.15 -9.43 -14.77
N ARG A 99 21.20 -10.17 -15.11
CA ARG A 99 21.55 -10.51 -16.49
C ARG A 99 21.76 -12.02 -16.62
N PRO A 100 21.64 -12.62 -17.82
CA PRO A 100 22.02 -14.01 -18.02
C PRO A 100 23.49 -14.24 -17.65
N VAL A 101 23.79 -15.33 -16.93
CA VAL A 101 25.17 -15.70 -16.59
C VAL A 101 25.96 -15.98 -17.89
N PRO A 102 27.17 -15.41 -18.06
CA PRO A 102 28.00 -15.67 -19.24
C PRO A 102 28.19 -17.17 -19.51
N GLY A 103 27.86 -17.62 -20.73
CA GLY A 103 27.91 -19.04 -21.11
C GLY A 103 26.60 -19.81 -20.93
N SER A 104 25.60 -19.24 -20.26
CA SER A 104 24.19 -19.65 -20.42
C SER A 104 23.79 -19.44 -21.88
N ARG A 105 22.83 -20.24 -22.39
CA ARG A 105 22.50 -20.37 -23.84
C ARG A 105 22.74 -19.05 -24.59
N THR A 106 23.90 -18.95 -25.22
CA THR A 106 24.14 -17.88 -26.19
C THR A 106 23.10 -18.09 -27.27
N GLY A 107 22.54 -17.02 -27.84
CA GLY A 107 21.53 -17.09 -28.90
C GLY A 107 21.99 -17.79 -30.19
N LEU A 108 23.07 -18.58 -30.15
CA LEU A 108 23.67 -19.33 -31.24
C LEU A 108 24.08 -20.72 -30.72
N ARG A 109 23.37 -21.74 -31.22
CA ARG A 109 23.60 -23.20 -31.11
C ARG A 109 22.99 -23.94 -29.90
N SER A 110 21.87 -24.61 -30.15
CA SER A 110 21.87 -26.09 -30.14
C SER A 110 20.63 -26.62 -30.85
N SER A 111 20.89 -27.40 -31.90
CA SER A 111 19.98 -28.24 -32.65
C SER A 111 19.49 -29.40 -31.79
N THR A 112 18.38 -29.25 -31.07
CA THR A 112 17.53 -30.41 -30.71
C THR A 112 16.10 -29.92 -30.53
N LEU A 113 15.20 -30.52 -31.31
CA LEU A 113 13.76 -30.27 -31.28
C LEU A 113 13.20 -30.48 -29.87
N HIS A 114 12.84 -29.41 -29.18
CA HIS A 114 11.79 -29.40 -28.17
C HIS A 114 10.98 -28.11 -28.34
N TYR A 115 9.79 -28.25 -28.90
CA TYR A 115 8.83 -27.18 -29.11
C TYR A 115 8.32 -26.68 -27.76
N THR A 116 8.89 -25.57 -27.29
CA THR A 116 8.34 -24.80 -26.17
C THR A 116 8.02 -23.41 -26.70
N TYR A 117 6.75 -23.05 -26.68
CA TYR A 117 6.28 -21.73 -27.07
C TYR A 117 6.93 -20.66 -26.14
N ASN A 118 7.39 -19.55 -26.72
CA ASN A 118 8.02 -18.40 -26.04
C ASN A 118 9.35 -18.66 -25.30
N THR A 119 10.43 -18.94 -26.04
CA THR A 119 11.81 -18.70 -25.55
C THR A 119 12.24 -17.26 -25.85
N SER A 120 11.62 -16.30 -25.17
CA SER A 120 12.18 -14.94 -25.09
C SER A 120 13.28 -14.97 -24.01
N GLN A 121 14.43 -14.35 -24.26
CA GLN A 121 15.47 -14.13 -23.24
C GLN A 121 15.01 -13.06 -22.22
N THR A 122 13.74 -13.05 -21.81
CA THR A 122 13.21 -12.26 -20.70
C THR A 122 13.04 -13.21 -19.52
N LEU A 123 13.41 -12.76 -18.31
CA LEU A 123 13.08 -13.50 -17.09
C LEU A 123 11.56 -13.44 -16.88
N ARG A 124 10.84 -14.45 -17.35
CA ARG A 124 9.38 -14.55 -17.19
C ARG A 124 9.02 -15.53 -16.10
N LYS A 125 7.99 -15.17 -15.33
CA LYS A 125 7.32 -16.09 -14.42
C LYS A 125 6.20 -16.83 -15.14
N LYS A 126 6.26 -18.16 -15.20
CA LYS A 126 5.22 -19.03 -15.79
C LYS A 126 4.33 -19.63 -14.71
N ASP A 127 4.93 -20.16 -13.64
CA ASP A 127 4.19 -20.77 -12.54
C ASP A 127 4.15 -19.86 -11.30
N VAL A 128 3.08 -19.08 -11.17
CA VAL A 128 2.87 -18.13 -10.05
C VAL A 128 2.71 -18.81 -8.68
N LEU A 129 2.50 -20.13 -8.64
CA LEU A 129 2.38 -20.90 -7.39
C LEU A 129 3.75 -21.20 -6.76
N LEU A 130 4.83 -21.01 -7.51
CA LEU A 130 6.19 -21.19 -7.03
C LEU A 130 6.87 -19.82 -6.81
N PRO A 131 7.81 -19.68 -5.87
CA PRO A 131 8.59 -18.46 -5.73
C PRO A 131 9.69 -18.37 -6.80
N LEU A 132 10.22 -17.17 -7.00
CA LEU A 132 11.58 -17.00 -7.49
C LEU A 132 12.55 -17.22 -6.32
N VAL A 133 13.48 -18.15 -6.47
CA VAL A 133 14.48 -18.46 -5.45
C VAL A 133 15.80 -17.78 -5.81
N PHE A 134 16.33 -16.96 -4.91
CA PHE A 134 17.58 -16.24 -5.07
C PHE A 134 18.61 -16.73 -4.07
N HIS A 135 19.80 -17.08 -4.57
CA HIS A 135 20.98 -17.35 -3.76
C HIS A 135 21.82 -16.07 -3.69
N ILE A 136 21.93 -15.50 -2.50
CA ILE A 136 22.74 -14.32 -2.24
C ILE A 136 24.01 -14.73 -1.52
N SER A 137 25.16 -14.36 -2.05
CA SER A 137 26.46 -14.65 -1.47
C SER A 137 27.30 -13.39 -1.30
N VAL A 138 28.18 -13.41 -0.30
CA VAL A 138 29.20 -12.39 -0.09
C VAL A 138 30.56 -13.02 -0.40
N HIS A 139 31.35 -12.40 -1.26
CA HIS A 139 32.70 -12.84 -1.61
C HIS A 139 33.74 -11.83 -1.12
N ASP A 140 34.94 -12.31 -0.78
CA ASP A 140 36.07 -11.45 -0.41
C ASP A 140 36.65 -10.76 -1.65
N GLY A 141 36.89 -9.45 -1.55
CA GLY A 141 37.36 -8.62 -2.64
C GLY A 141 36.29 -8.18 -3.65
N HIS A 142 36.71 -7.38 -4.62
CA HIS A 142 35.90 -6.97 -5.77
C HIS A 142 36.05 -7.97 -6.91
N VAL A 143 35.11 -8.92 -7.00
CA VAL A 143 35.08 -10.00 -7.97
C VAL A 143 34.01 -9.73 -9.01
N SER A 144 34.32 -9.94 -10.30
CA SER A 144 33.36 -9.71 -11.40
C SER A 144 33.05 -10.94 -12.24
N GLN A 145 33.73 -12.06 -11.99
CA GLN A 145 33.60 -13.31 -12.75
C GLN A 145 34.08 -14.50 -11.94
N GLY A 146 33.69 -15.71 -12.35
CA GLY A 146 34.17 -16.95 -11.76
C GLY A 146 33.59 -17.24 -10.36
N PHE A 147 32.40 -16.71 -10.06
CA PHE A 147 31.74 -16.89 -8.76
C PHE A 147 31.56 -18.36 -8.36
N THR A 148 31.38 -19.27 -9.33
CA THR A 148 31.23 -20.71 -9.09
C THR A 148 32.51 -21.41 -8.62
N GLN A 149 33.68 -20.82 -8.86
CA GLN A 149 34.96 -21.34 -8.37
C GLN A 149 35.37 -20.75 -7.01
N LEU A 150 34.63 -19.77 -6.50
CA LEU A 150 34.95 -19.08 -5.26
C LEU A 150 34.12 -19.63 -4.10
N THR A 151 34.75 -19.76 -2.93
CA THR A 151 34.03 -20.02 -1.69
C THR A 151 33.49 -18.69 -1.15
N PRO A 152 32.16 -18.53 -0.97
CA PRO A 152 31.62 -17.32 -0.39
C PRO A 152 31.99 -17.23 1.10
N LEU A 153 32.18 -16.00 1.59
CA LEU A 153 32.34 -15.71 3.02
C LEU A 153 31.08 -16.10 3.81
N VAL A 154 29.91 -15.86 3.22
CA VAL A 154 28.60 -16.23 3.74
C VAL A 154 27.60 -16.25 2.58
N SER A 155 26.58 -17.11 2.67
CA SER A 155 25.49 -17.14 1.70
C SER A 155 24.14 -17.36 2.38
N LEU A 156 23.08 -16.93 1.72
CA LEU A 156 21.70 -17.04 2.18
C LEU A 156 20.77 -17.20 0.98
N VAL A 157 19.67 -17.93 1.18
CA VAL A 157 18.62 -18.11 0.17
C VAL A 157 17.39 -17.30 0.56
N ILE A 158 16.82 -16.57 -0.39
CA ILE A 158 15.55 -15.86 -0.23
C ILE A 158 14.54 -16.29 -1.30
N GLU A 159 13.27 -16.09 -1.00
CA GLU A 159 12.15 -16.40 -1.87
C GLU A 159 11.32 -15.15 -2.16
N ARG A 160 10.97 -14.96 -3.43
CA ARG A 160 10.18 -13.83 -3.92
C ARG A 160 8.92 -14.34 -4.60
N TRP A 161 7.76 -14.03 -4.05
CA TRP A 161 6.47 -14.60 -4.42
C TRP A 161 5.65 -13.65 -5.29
N TYR A 162 4.98 -14.16 -6.31
CA TYR A 162 3.97 -13.36 -7.05
C TYR A 162 2.57 -13.50 -6.44
N MET A 163 2.36 -14.54 -5.65
CA MET A 163 1.07 -14.86 -5.03
C MET A 163 1.24 -14.89 -3.51
N ALA A 164 0.58 -13.96 -2.81
CA ALA A 164 0.59 -13.89 -1.35
C ALA A 164 -0.09 -15.11 -0.73
N PRO A 165 0.26 -15.47 0.52
CA PRO A 165 -0.42 -16.52 1.26
C PRO A 165 -1.93 -16.30 1.30
N GLY A 166 -2.69 -17.34 0.92
CA GLY A 166 -4.14 -17.34 0.96
C GLY A 166 -4.84 -16.75 -0.28
N VAL A 167 -4.10 -16.18 -1.24
CA VAL A 167 -4.66 -15.90 -2.57
C VAL A 167 -5.03 -17.22 -3.24
N GLN A 168 -6.23 -17.29 -3.80
CA GLN A 168 -6.73 -18.46 -4.51
C GLN A 168 -6.60 -18.27 -6.02
N ARG A 169 -6.25 -19.33 -6.74
CA ARG A 169 -6.13 -19.35 -8.21
C ARG A 169 -7.18 -20.30 -8.78
N PHE A 170 -7.98 -19.81 -9.73
CA PHE A 170 -9.01 -20.58 -10.43
C PHE A 170 -8.83 -20.47 -11.92
N ASP A 171 -8.75 -21.60 -12.62
CA ASP A 171 -8.79 -21.59 -14.08
C ASP A 171 -10.20 -21.24 -14.56
N ILE A 172 -10.30 -20.32 -15.50
CA ILE A 172 -11.54 -19.92 -16.15
C ILE A 172 -11.60 -20.59 -17.52
N GLN A 173 -12.63 -21.43 -17.68
CA GLN A 173 -12.99 -22.05 -18.95
C GLN A 173 -14.52 -22.04 -19.08
N GLU A 174 -15.06 -20.85 -19.36
CA GLU A 174 -16.50 -20.62 -19.52
C GLU A 174 -16.82 -20.25 -20.97
N GLY A 175 -17.51 -21.16 -21.65
CA GLY A 175 -17.68 -21.07 -23.10
C GLY A 175 -16.33 -21.10 -23.81
N ASP A 176 -16.08 -20.08 -24.63
CA ASP A 176 -14.82 -19.92 -25.36
C ASP A 176 -13.76 -19.12 -24.59
N VAL A 177 -14.16 -18.44 -23.51
CA VAL A 177 -13.28 -17.57 -22.72
C VAL A 177 -12.31 -18.40 -21.90
N ARG A 178 -11.02 -18.07 -22.01
CA ARG A 178 -9.94 -18.72 -21.27
C ARG A 178 -9.13 -17.70 -20.49
N GLY A 179 -8.84 -18.03 -19.24
CA GLY A 179 -8.05 -17.18 -18.35
C GLY A 179 -7.86 -17.79 -16.98
N THR A 180 -7.34 -17.01 -16.06
CA THR A 180 -7.16 -17.41 -14.66
C THR A 180 -7.61 -16.29 -13.74
N LEU A 181 -8.52 -16.60 -12.83
CA LEU A 181 -9.00 -15.70 -11.79
C LEU A 181 -8.21 -15.91 -10.50
N PHE A 182 -7.66 -14.82 -9.97
CA PHE A 182 -7.02 -14.76 -8.68
C PHE A 182 -7.91 -14.02 -7.69
N ILE A 183 -8.15 -14.61 -6.52
CA ILE A 183 -9.03 -14.07 -5.49
C ILE A 183 -8.20 -13.83 -4.21
N PRO A 184 -8.19 -12.60 -3.66
CA PRO A 184 -7.52 -12.31 -2.40
C PRO A 184 -8.03 -13.16 -1.24
N PRO A 185 -7.20 -13.40 -0.20
CA PRO A 185 -7.68 -14.02 1.03
C PRO A 185 -8.69 -13.11 1.73
N GLY A 186 -9.63 -13.74 2.43
CA GLY A 186 -10.64 -13.05 3.22
C GLY A 186 -12.04 -13.15 2.64
N PRO A 187 -12.98 -12.39 3.20
CA PRO A 187 -14.39 -12.63 2.95
C PRO A 187 -14.92 -12.17 1.58
N GLY A 188 -14.26 -11.21 0.95
CA GLY A 188 -14.77 -10.55 -0.25
C GLY A 188 -16.14 -9.87 -0.02
N PRO A 189 -16.92 -9.60 -1.09
CA PRO A 189 -16.44 -9.57 -2.47
C PRO A 189 -15.41 -8.44 -2.66
N PHE A 190 -14.44 -8.68 -3.54
CA PHE A 190 -13.35 -7.75 -3.84
C PHE A 190 -13.62 -7.00 -5.15
N PRO A 191 -13.13 -5.77 -5.34
CA PRO A 191 -13.15 -5.15 -6.64
C PRO A 191 -12.39 -5.97 -7.69
N GLY A 192 -12.93 -5.98 -8.91
CA GLY A 192 -12.44 -6.77 -10.02
C GLY A 192 -11.42 -6.04 -10.89
N VAL A 193 -10.42 -6.74 -11.42
CA VAL A 193 -9.51 -6.22 -12.46
C VAL A 193 -9.39 -7.24 -13.58
N LEU A 194 -9.84 -6.88 -14.79
CA LEU A 194 -9.59 -7.68 -15.99
C LEU A 194 -8.21 -7.33 -16.55
N ASP A 195 -7.26 -8.27 -16.44
CA ASP A 195 -5.85 -8.11 -16.79
C ASP A 195 -5.55 -8.65 -18.20
N MET A 196 -5.02 -7.80 -19.08
CA MET A 196 -4.76 -8.10 -20.49
C MET A 196 -3.30 -7.78 -20.88
N TRP A 197 -2.62 -8.78 -21.44
CA TRP A 197 -1.21 -8.69 -21.88
C TRP A 197 -1.07 -8.43 -23.38
N GLY A 198 0.14 -8.12 -23.85
CA GLY A 198 0.40 -7.74 -25.25
C GLY A 198 0.40 -8.88 -26.28
N GLY A 199 0.88 -8.56 -27.48
CA GLY A 199 0.90 -9.46 -28.66
C GLY A 199 1.78 -10.72 -28.57
N GLY A 200 2.43 -10.97 -27.42
CA GLY A 200 3.27 -12.16 -27.20
C GLY A 200 2.49 -13.47 -27.07
N GLY A 201 1.17 -13.39 -26.88
CA GLY A 201 0.27 -14.53 -26.75
C GLY A 201 0.49 -15.39 -25.51
N GLY A 202 -0.38 -16.40 -25.37
CA GLY A 202 -0.49 -17.24 -24.19
C GLY A 202 -1.14 -16.54 -23.01
N LEU A 203 -1.25 -17.27 -21.90
CA LEU A 203 -1.76 -16.78 -20.63
C LEU A 203 -0.60 -16.32 -19.75
N VAL A 204 -0.63 -15.07 -19.30
CA VAL A 204 0.40 -14.48 -18.44
C VAL A 204 -0.25 -14.05 -17.13
N GLU A 205 0.14 -14.69 -16.03
CA GLU A 205 -0.63 -14.63 -14.79
C GLU A 205 -0.02 -13.75 -13.71
N TYR A 206 1.29 -13.48 -13.80
CA TYR A 206 2.05 -12.97 -12.65
C TYR A 206 1.64 -11.57 -12.20
N ARG A 207 1.15 -10.70 -13.11
CA ARG A 207 0.60 -9.40 -12.73
C ARG A 207 -0.76 -9.53 -12.04
N ALA A 208 -1.66 -10.36 -12.57
CA ALA A 208 -2.96 -10.63 -11.93
C ALA A 208 -2.81 -11.27 -10.54
N ALA A 209 -1.89 -12.24 -10.39
CA ALA A 209 -1.56 -12.84 -9.10
C ALA A 209 -1.06 -11.80 -8.09
N LEU A 210 -0.21 -10.86 -8.54
CA LEU A 210 0.31 -9.79 -7.70
C LEU A 210 -0.78 -8.76 -7.33
N LEU A 211 -1.67 -8.40 -8.28
CA LEU A 211 -2.83 -7.56 -7.98
C LEU A 211 -3.75 -8.19 -6.93
N ALA A 212 -3.97 -9.51 -6.98
CA ALA A 212 -4.73 -10.22 -5.96
C ALA A 212 -4.04 -10.26 -4.60
N SER A 213 -2.72 -10.27 -4.59
CA SER A 213 -1.91 -10.11 -3.38
C SER A 213 -2.09 -8.71 -2.74
N HIS A 214 -2.51 -7.72 -3.52
CA HIS A 214 -2.87 -6.36 -3.08
C HIS A 214 -4.37 -6.12 -2.91
N GLY A 215 -5.18 -7.18 -2.90
CA GLY A 215 -6.59 -7.10 -2.56
C GLY A 215 -7.55 -6.90 -3.73
N PHE A 216 -7.15 -7.13 -4.98
CA PHE A 216 -8.05 -7.07 -6.13
C PHE A 216 -8.37 -8.48 -6.67
N ALA A 217 -9.64 -8.82 -6.87
CA ALA A 217 -9.95 -10.03 -7.62
C ALA A 217 -9.55 -9.82 -9.09
N SER A 218 -8.50 -10.47 -9.55
CA SER A 218 -7.89 -10.15 -10.85
C SER A 218 -7.95 -11.36 -11.79
N MET A 219 -8.51 -11.16 -12.99
CA MET A 219 -8.58 -12.19 -14.01
C MET A 219 -7.59 -11.91 -15.14
N ALA A 220 -6.53 -12.73 -15.23
CA ALA A 220 -5.64 -12.76 -16.38
C ALA A 220 -6.38 -13.39 -17.58
N LEU A 221 -6.50 -12.65 -18.67
CA LEU A 221 -7.23 -13.09 -19.86
C LEU A 221 -6.28 -13.58 -20.95
N GLU A 222 -6.46 -14.82 -21.41
CA GLU A 222 -5.83 -15.30 -22.63
C GLU A 222 -6.72 -14.93 -23.82
N TYR A 223 -6.16 -14.27 -24.84
CA TYR A 223 -6.92 -13.94 -26.05
C TYR A 223 -6.08 -14.03 -27.33
N LEU A 224 -4.85 -14.55 -27.21
CA LEU A 224 -3.91 -14.75 -28.31
C LEU A 224 -3.21 -16.11 -28.10
N SER A 225 -3.77 -17.21 -28.59
CA SER A 225 -3.21 -18.56 -28.36
C SER A 225 -2.25 -19.01 -29.49
N PRO A 226 -1.07 -19.58 -29.19
CA PRO A 226 -0.06 -19.96 -30.19
C PRO A 226 -0.34 -21.19 -31.08
N SER A 227 -1.45 -21.92 -30.94
CA SER A 227 -1.63 -23.21 -31.63
C SER A 227 -3.09 -23.57 -31.91
N ASN A 228 -3.42 -23.85 -33.17
CA ASN A 228 -4.52 -24.65 -33.75
C ASN A 228 -5.95 -24.58 -33.16
N LEU A 229 -6.19 -23.74 -32.16
CA LEU A 229 -7.48 -23.36 -31.60
C LEU A 229 -8.07 -22.15 -32.35
N LYS A 230 -7.79 -22.05 -33.66
CA LYS A 230 -8.48 -21.14 -34.61
C LYS A 230 -9.96 -21.52 -34.80
N LYS A 231 -10.64 -21.95 -33.74
CA LYS A 231 -12.09 -22.19 -33.73
C LYS A 231 -12.83 -20.99 -33.15
N VAL A 232 -12.19 -20.20 -32.29
CA VAL A 232 -12.81 -19.05 -31.62
C VAL A 232 -12.31 -17.77 -32.27
N GLN A 233 -13.23 -17.02 -32.85
CA GLN A 233 -12.96 -15.66 -33.31
C GLN A 233 -12.94 -14.74 -32.09
N VAL A 234 -11.75 -14.29 -31.68
CA VAL A 234 -11.61 -13.32 -30.59
C VAL A 234 -12.06 -11.95 -31.10
N ASN A 235 -13.26 -11.55 -30.70
CA ASN A 235 -13.92 -10.32 -31.10
C ASN A 235 -14.44 -9.56 -29.86
N VAL A 236 -15.21 -8.50 -30.09
CA VAL A 236 -15.82 -7.70 -29.01
C VAL A 236 -16.58 -8.56 -27.99
N ASN A 237 -17.37 -9.53 -28.48
CA ASN A 237 -18.16 -10.43 -27.62
C ASN A 237 -17.29 -11.31 -26.72
N TYR A 238 -16.08 -11.69 -27.15
CA TYR A 238 -15.13 -12.42 -26.31
C TYR A 238 -14.75 -11.63 -25.06
N PHE A 239 -14.39 -10.35 -25.23
CA PHE A 239 -14.01 -9.48 -24.13
C PHE A 239 -15.22 -9.10 -23.26
N GLU A 240 -16.40 -8.89 -23.86
CA GLU A 240 -17.65 -8.64 -23.12
C GLU A 240 -18.03 -9.86 -22.26
N THR A 241 -17.90 -11.07 -22.79
CA THR A 241 -18.14 -12.31 -22.05
C THR A 241 -17.14 -12.46 -20.91
N ALA A 242 -15.84 -12.22 -21.15
CA ALA A 242 -14.81 -12.26 -20.11
C ALA A 242 -15.08 -11.25 -18.98
N TYR A 243 -15.46 -10.03 -19.33
CA TYR A 243 -15.84 -9.01 -18.36
C TYR A 243 -17.07 -9.44 -17.54
N GLN A 244 -18.07 -10.03 -18.18
CA GLN A 244 -19.27 -10.55 -17.51
C GLN A 244 -18.99 -11.74 -16.59
N ILE A 245 -18.09 -12.66 -16.99
CA ILE A 245 -17.64 -13.77 -16.14
C ILE A 245 -17.05 -13.21 -14.84
N LEU A 246 -16.09 -12.28 -14.96
CA LEU A 246 -15.48 -11.63 -13.80
C LEU A 246 -16.53 -10.86 -12.98
N GLN A 247 -17.41 -10.09 -13.64
CA GLN A 247 -18.45 -9.28 -13.01
C GLN A 247 -19.48 -10.12 -12.23
N ASN A 248 -19.82 -11.31 -12.73
CA ASN A 248 -20.83 -12.18 -12.12
C ASN A 248 -20.25 -13.16 -11.08
N HIS A 249 -18.93 -13.21 -10.93
CA HIS A 249 -18.30 -14.08 -9.95
C HIS A 249 -18.67 -13.64 -8.52
N ALA A 250 -19.06 -14.59 -7.65
CA ALA A 250 -19.63 -14.29 -6.33
C ALA A 250 -18.70 -13.51 -5.39
N MET A 251 -17.38 -13.67 -5.55
CA MET A 251 -16.35 -12.97 -4.78
C MET A 251 -15.92 -11.64 -5.42
N VAL A 252 -16.59 -11.18 -6.47
CA VAL A 252 -16.25 -9.93 -7.18
C VAL A 252 -17.37 -8.91 -6.99
N GLN A 253 -17.01 -7.66 -6.71
CA GLN A 253 -17.95 -6.55 -6.63
C GLN A 253 -18.41 -6.19 -8.05
N ARG A 254 -19.66 -6.56 -8.36
CA ARG A 254 -20.26 -6.47 -9.69
C ARG A 254 -20.16 -5.09 -10.35
N ASP A 255 -20.15 -4.03 -9.57
CA ASP A 255 -20.13 -2.62 -9.98
C ASP A 255 -18.75 -1.95 -9.84
N ARG A 256 -17.74 -2.67 -9.34
CA ARG A 256 -16.38 -2.16 -9.10
C ARG A 256 -15.35 -2.96 -9.89
N LEU A 257 -15.34 -2.79 -11.21
CA LEU A 257 -14.38 -3.43 -12.10
C LEU A 257 -13.48 -2.42 -12.81
N ALA A 258 -12.21 -2.75 -12.99
CA ALA A 258 -11.29 -2.02 -13.85
C ALA A 258 -10.84 -2.87 -15.04
N LEU A 259 -10.38 -2.20 -16.10
CA LEU A 259 -9.59 -2.80 -17.17
C LEU A 259 -8.12 -2.43 -16.98
N LEU A 260 -7.22 -3.40 -17.08
CA LEU A 260 -5.78 -3.16 -17.07
C LEU A 260 -5.13 -3.81 -18.29
N GLY A 261 -4.54 -2.99 -19.15
CA GLY A 261 -3.89 -3.41 -20.39
C GLY A 261 -2.40 -3.10 -20.40
N LEU A 262 -1.61 -3.98 -21.04
CA LEU A 262 -0.24 -3.67 -21.46
C LEU A 262 -0.08 -3.90 -22.96
N SER A 263 0.62 -2.99 -23.64
CA SER A 263 0.85 -3.09 -25.09
C SER A 263 -0.48 -3.27 -25.83
N PHE A 264 -0.65 -4.33 -26.61
CA PHE A 264 -1.90 -4.67 -27.28
C PHE A 264 -3.12 -4.80 -26.36
N GLY A 265 -2.93 -5.21 -25.09
CA GLY A 265 -4.00 -5.18 -24.09
C GLY A 265 -4.52 -3.77 -23.79
N SER A 266 -3.68 -2.74 -23.92
CA SER A 266 -4.11 -1.33 -23.79
C SER A 266 -4.95 -0.89 -24.98
N SER A 267 -4.64 -1.33 -26.20
CA SER A 267 -5.49 -1.06 -27.38
C SER A 267 -6.87 -1.69 -27.24
N VAL A 268 -6.92 -2.94 -26.76
CA VAL A 268 -8.18 -3.60 -26.38
C VAL A 268 -8.90 -2.78 -25.32
N THR A 269 -8.19 -2.32 -24.28
CA THR A 269 -8.77 -1.52 -23.19
C THR A 269 -9.42 -0.23 -23.71
N PHE A 270 -8.71 0.54 -24.54
CA PHE A 270 -9.27 1.76 -25.15
C PHE A 270 -10.49 1.45 -26.00
N PHE A 271 -10.40 0.45 -26.86
CA PHE A 271 -11.49 0.06 -27.75
C PHE A 271 -12.74 -0.35 -26.95
N MET A 272 -12.57 -1.24 -25.97
CA MET A 272 -13.68 -1.74 -25.17
C MET A 272 -14.29 -0.64 -24.30
N ALA A 273 -13.48 0.21 -23.67
CA ALA A 273 -13.99 1.32 -22.86
C ALA A 273 -14.70 2.40 -23.68
N ALA A 274 -14.33 2.57 -24.96
CA ALA A 274 -14.94 3.57 -25.84
C ALA A 274 -16.21 3.08 -26.55
N TYR A 275 -16.23 1.82 -27.03
CA TYR A 275 -17.28 1.34 -27.94
C TYR A 275 -18.21 0.26 -27.36
N SER A 276 -17.80 -0.49 -26.32
CA SER A 276 -18.67 -1.52 -25.77
C SER A 276 -19.81 -0.91 -24.96
N LYS A 277 -21.02 -1.46 -25.13
CA LYS A 277 -22.19 -1.09 -24.32
C LYS A 277 -22.30 -1.94 -23.05
N ILE A 278 -21.58 -3.07 -23.01
CA ILE A 278 -21.60 -4.04 -21.91
C ILE A 278 -20.50 -3.73 -20.90
N ILE A 279 -19.29 -3.43 -21.38
CA ILE A 279 -18.15 -3.14 -20.51
C ILE A 279 -18.25 -1.71 -19.97
N GLN A 280 -18.46 -1.59 -18.66
CA GLN A 280 -18.60 -0.31 -17.95
C GLN A 280 -17.63 -0.25 -16.76
N PRO A 281 -16.32 -0.11 -17.01
CA PRO A 281 -15.32 -0.09 -15.95
C PRO A 281 -15.41 1.20 -15.13
N GLN A 282 -15.05 1.11 -13.84
CA GLN A 282 -14.90 2.27 -12.96
C GLN A 282 -13.60 3.02 -13.23
N CYS A 283 -12.59 2.36 -13.78
CA CYS A 283 -11.39 3.00 -14.30
C CYS A 283 -10.62 2.08 -15.27
N CYS A 284 -9.71 2.67 -16.04
CA CYS A 284 -8.82 1.96 -16.96
C CYS A 284 -7.36 2.30 -16.67
N VAL A 285 -6.48 1.29 -16.76
CA VAL A 285 -5.02 1.45 -16.68
C VAL A 285 -4.40 0.92 -17.97
N CYS A 286 -3.68 1.77 -18.69
CA CYS A 286 -3.05 1.43 -19.98
C CYS A 286 -1.54 1.63 -19.91
N VAL A 287 -0.79 0.52 -19.88
CA VAL A 287 0.67 0.51 -19.85
C VAL A 287 1.23 0.32 -21.26
N SER A 288 2.15 1.20 -21.67
CA SER A 288 2.78 1.21 -22.99
C SER A 288 1.76 1.03 -24.13
N GLY A 289 0.63 1.73 -24.01
CA GLY A 289 -0.52 1.58 -24.87
C GLY A 289 -0.51 2.46 -26.10
N CYS A 290 -1.23 2.02 -27.13
CA CYS A 290 -1.50 2.78 -28.33
C CYS A 290 -2.97 2.65 -28.71
N HIS A 291 -3.63 3.76 -29.08
CA HIS A 291 -5.04 3.75 -29.48
C HIS A 291 -5.25 3.53 -30.99
N ILE A 292 -4.21 3.20 -31.76
CA ILE A 292 -4.29 2.95 -33.21
C ILE A 292 -4.81 1.54 -33.55
N PRO A 293 -4.33 0.44 -32.93
CA PRO A 293 -4.88 -0.87 -33.25
C PRO A 293 -6.36 -0.95 -32.86
N VAL A 294 -7.25 -0.87 -33.86
CA VAL A 294 -8.71 -0.93 -33.68
C VAL A 294 -9.19 -2.36 -33.91
N ILE A 295 -10.02 -2.87 -32.99
CA ILE A 295 -10.64 -4.19 -33.11
C ILE A 295 -11.90 -4.05 -33.95
N LYS A 296 -11.78 -4.18 -35.28
CA LYS A 296 -12.93 -4.07 -36.20
C LYS A 296 -13.87 -5.25 -36.07
N SER A 297 -13.49 -6.42 -36.58
CA SER A 297 -14.29 -7.65 -36.46
C SER A 297 -13.64 -8.68 -35.54
N SER A 298 -12.31 -8.79 -35.55
CA SER A 298 -11.56 -9.68 -34.66
C SER A 298 -10.14 -9.16 -34.42
N VAL A 299 -9.51 -9.71 -33.39
CA VAL A 299 -8.09 -9.47 -33.10
C VAL A 299 -7.20 -9.92 -34.27
N ASP A 300 -7.52 -11.07 -34.90
CA ASP A 300 -6.78 -11.56 -36.07
C ASP A 300 -6.79 -10.55 -37.24
N GLU A 301 -7.96 -9.98 -37.56
CA GLU A 301 -8.08 -8.95 -38.60
C GLU A 301 -7.26 -7.70 -38.27
N THR A 302 -7.20 -7.31 -36.99
CA THR A 302 -6.35 -6.20 -36.54
C THR A 302 -4.87 -6.48 -36.80
N PHE A 303 -4.40 -7.72 -36.58
CA PHE A 303 -3.02 -8.10 -36.91
C PHE A 303 -2.78 -8.14 -38.43
N ASP A 304 -3.75 -8.62 -39.22
CA ASP A 304 -3.69 -8.56 -40.68
C ASP A 304 -3.61 -7.12 -41.21
N ASP A 305 -4.34 -6.19 -40.59
CA ASP A 305 -4.27 -4.76 -40.91
C ASP A 305 -2.90 -4.17 -40.57
N LEU A 306 -2.32 -4.52 -39.42
CA LEU A 306 -0.96 -4.07 -39.05
C LEU A 306 0.11 -4.63 -40.00
N ASN A 307 -0.06 -5.88 -40.45
CA ASN A 307 0.84 -6.52 -41.43
C ASN A 307 0.92 -5.77 -42.77
N LYS A 308 -0.11 -5.00 -43.16
CA LYS A 308 -0.06 -4.16 -44.37
C LYS A 308 1.02 -3.07 -44.29
N TYR A 309 1.44 -2.70 -43.08
CA TYR A 309 2.45 -1.68 -42.81
C TYR A 309 3.80 -2.27 -42.39
N ILE A 310 4.00 -3.58 -42.54
CA ILE A 310 5.25 -4.26 -42.15
C ILE A 310 6.50 -3.71 -42.86
N SER A 311 6.33 -3.12 -44.05
CA SER A 311 7.41 -2.46 -44.81
C SER A 311 8.00 -1.25 -44.10
N LYS A 312 7.31 -0.69 -43.10
CA LYS A 312 7.79 0.43 -42.28
C LYS A 312 8.65 -0.02 -41.09
N ILE A 313 8.78 -1.33 -40.83
CA ILE A 313 9.66 -1.80 -39.76
C ILE A 313 11.08 -1.33 -40.03
N ARG A 314 11.66 -0.60 -39.07
CA ARG A 314 13.06 -0.19 -39.12
C ARG A 314 13.93 -1.28 -38.49
N ILE A 315 15.13 -1.46 -39.03
CA ILE A 315 16.10 -2.43 -38.54
C ILE A 315 17.39 -1.70 -38.17
N GLU A 316 17.80 -1.83 -36.91
CA GLU A 316 19.05 -1.28 -36.40
C GLU A 316 19.81 -2.38 -35.66
N ASN A 317 21.08 -2.61 -35.99
CA ASN A 317 21.92 -3.64 -35.34
C ASN A 317 21.27 -5.04 -35.30
N ASN A 318 20.59 -5.46 -36.38
CA ASN A 318 19.79 -6.70 -36.48
C ASN A 318 18.61 -6.78 -35.48
N GLN A 319 18.14 -5.65 -34.96
CA GLN A 319 16.97 -5.56 -34.09
C GLN A 319 15.85 -4.81 -34.81
N LEU A 320 14.64 -5.35 -34.77
CA LEU A 320 13.47 -4.73 -35.39
C LEU A 320 12.87 -3.68 -34.44
N ILE A 321 12.48 -2.56 -35.02
CA ILE A 321 11.79 -1.44 -34.38
C ILE A 321 10.40 -1.35 -35.01
N TRP A 322 9.38 -1.64 -34.21
CA TRP A 322 7.99 -1.68 -34.66
C TRP A 322 7.26 -0.34 -34.51
N ARG A 323 7.86 0.62 -33.80
CA ARG A 323 7.28 1.93 -33.54
C ARG A 323 6.80 2.62 -34.83
N ASP A 324 7.58 2.48 -35.90
CA ASP A 324 7.33 3.13 -37.19
C ASP A 324 6.17 2.52 -37.99
N VAL A 325 5.74 1.30 -37.66
CA VAL A 325 4.62 0.61 -38.36
C VAL A 325 3.35 1.46 -38.33
N ILE A 326 3.13 2.13 -37.20
CA ILE A 326 1.94 2.93 -36.93
C ILE A 326 2.24 4.44 -36.82
N LEU A 327 3.44 4.87 -37.19
CA LEU A 327 3.77 6.30 -37.35
C LEU A 327 3.67 6.76 -38.82
N PRO A 328 3.36 8.06 -39.03
CA PRO A 328 2.83 9.00 -38.03
C PRO A 328 1.42 8.59 -37.55
N ILE A 329 0.98 9.10 -36.39
CA ILE A 329 -0.37 8.84 -35.88
C ILE A 329 -1.39 9.25 -36.97
N PRO A 330 -2.29 8.34 -37.41
CA PRO A 330 -3.25 8.64 -38.46
C PRO A 330 -4.15 9.83 -38.12
N THR A 331 -4.36 10.70 -39.10
CA THR A 331 -5.36 11.79 -39.02
C THR A 331 -6.77 11.29 -39.31
N ASP A 332 -6.90 10.19 -40.07
CA ASP A 332 -8.17 9.52 -40.33
C ASP A 332 -8.69 8.85 -39.04
N PRO A 333 -9.85 9.27 -38.51
CA PRO A 333 -10.40 8.72 -37.27
C PRO A 333 -10.80 7.24 -37.40
N THR A 334 -11.01 6.71 -38.61
CA THR A 334 -11.37 5.29 -38.81
C THR A 334 -10.21 4.32 -38.57
N LEU A 335 -8.98 4.85 -38.48
CA LEU A 335 -7.75 4.09 -38.28
C LEU A 335 -7.27 4.11 -36.83
N LYS A 336 -8.05 4.68 -35.90
CA LYS A 336 -7.74 4.73 -34.47
C LYS A 336 -9.02 4.69 -33.63
N VAL A 337 -8.90 4.44 -32.34
CA VAL A 337 -10.01 4.58 -31.37
C VAL A 337 -10.29 6.07 -31.19
N ASP A 338 -11.01 6.67 -32.14
CA ASP A 338 -11.32 8.11 -32.15
C ASP A 338 -12.27 8.51 -31.00
N GLN A 339 -13.02 7.54 -30.46
CA GLN A 339 -13.94 7.74 -29.34
C GLN A 339 -13.27 7.65 -27.96
N VAL A 340 -11.93 7.66 -27.85
CA VAL A 340 -11.27 7.79 -26.53
C VAL A 340 -11.73 9.03 -25.75
N GLY A 341 -12.14 10.09 -26.44
CA GLY A 341 -12.74 11.27 -25.83
C GLY A 341 -14.11 11.02 -25.18
N GLN A 342 -14.80 9.94 -25.53
CA GLN A 342 -16.10 9.55 -24.98
C GLN A 342 -16.00 8.62 -23.76
N ILE A 343 -14.77 8.21 -23.38
CA ILE A 343 -14.57 7.40 -22.17
C ILE A 343 -15.02 8.21 -20.96
N THR A 344 -15.92 7.64 -20.17
CA THR A 344 -16.59 8.31 -19.03
C THR A 344 -15.99 7.97 -17.67
N CYS A 345 -15.03 7.05 -17.63
CA CYS A 345 -14.33 6.65 -16.41
C CYS A 345 -12.89 7.20 -16.38
N PRO A 346 -12.27 7.34 -15.20
CA PRO A 346 -10.86 7.69 -15.06
C PRO A 346 -9.92 6.74 -15.82
N VAL A 347 -8.92 7.29 -16.50
CA VAL A 347 -7.92 6.57 -17.29
C VAL A 347 -6.51 6.96 -16.83
N LEU A 348 -5.69 5.97 -16.48
CA LEU A 348 -4.27 6.13 -16.21
C LEU A 348 -3.43 5.62 -17.39
N LEU A 349 -2.59 6.48 -17.97
CA LEU A 349 -1.60 6.12 -18.98
C LEU A 349 -0.21 6.01 -18.35
N VAL A 350 0.47 4.89 -18.60
CA VAL A 350 1.88 4.67 -18.22
C VAL A 350 2.71 4.55 -19.50
N VAL A 351 3.59 5.52 -19.73
CA VAL A 351 4.24 5.75 -21.03
C VAL A 351 5.77 5.64 -20.88
N GLY A 352 6.38 4.76 -21.67
CA GLY A 352 7.83 4.71 -21.86
C GLY A 352 8.28 5.68 -22.95
N GLY A 353 9.11 6.66 -22.62
CA GLY A 353 9.59 7.67 -23.59
C GLY A 353 10.57 7.11 -24.63
N ASP A 354 11.29 6.02 -24.32
CA ASP A 354 12.17 5.31 -25.24
C ASP A 354 11.52 4.00 -25.72
N ASP A 355 10.19 3.97 -25.89
CA ASP A 355 9.49 2.80 -26.42
C ASP A 355 9.79 2.60 -27.92
N GLN A 356 10.45 1.49 -28.25
CA GLN A 356 10.83 1.16 -29.63
C GLN A 356 9.86 0.16 -30.29
N ASN A 357 8.84 -0.29 -29.56
CA ASN A 357 7.82 -1.18 -30.08
C ASN A 357 6.62 -0.38 -30.58
N TRP A 358 6.06 0.53 -29.78
CA TRP A 358 4.88 1.33 -30.11
C TRP A 358 5.15 2.84 -29.91
N PRO A 359 4.48 3.75 -30.66
CA PRO A 359 4.58 5.19 -30.49
C PRO A 359 3.71 5.65 -29.31
N THR A 360 4.07 5.22 -28.11
CA THR A 360 3.26 5.40 -26.90
C THR A 360 3.21 6.86 -26.45
N LEU A 361 4.30 7.62 -26.67
CA LEU A 361 4.36 9.05 -26.38
C LEU A 361 3.43 9.85 -27.31
N GLU A 362 3.55 9.66 -28.62
CA GLU A 362 2.70 10.33 -29.62
C GLU A 362 1.24 9.93 -29.46
N SER A 363 0.98 8.65 -29.13
CA SER A 363 -0.37 8.20 -28.82
C SER A 363 -0.92 8.87 -27.56
N ALA A 364 -0.13 9.06 -26.51
CA ALA A 364 -0.58 9.73 -25.29
C ALA A 364 -0.91 11.21 -25.54
N GLU A 365 -0.09 11.91 -26.34
CA GLU A 365 -0.33 13.29 -26.75
C GLU A 365 -1.63 13.42 -27.56
N ASP A 366 -1.87 12.52 -28.52
CA ASP A 366 -3.09 12.53 -29.34
C ASP A 366 -4.34 12.17 -28.49
N ILE A 367 -4.26 11.18 -27.60
CA ILE A 367 -5.35 10.86 -26.65
C ILE A 367 -5.66 12.08 -25.78
N GLN A 368 -4.65 12.76 -25.25
CA GLN A 368 -4.83 13.96 -24.43
C GLN A 368 -5.58 15.05 -25.20
N GLN A 369 -5.21 15.30 -26.46
CA GLN A 369 -5.91 16.27 -27.31
C GLN A 369 -7.35 15.85 -27.63
N ILE A 370 -7.61 14.57 -27.88
CA ILE A 370 -8.97 14.06 -28.15
C ILE A 370 -9.84 14.20 -26.88
N MET A 371 -9.33 13.83 -25.70
CA MET A 371 -10.06 13.94 -24.44
C MET A 371 -10.28 15.40 -24.03
N GLU A 372 -9.33 16.30 -24.29
CA GLU A 372 -9.48 17.74 -24.06
C GLU A 372 -10.58 18.34 -24.94
N LYS A 373 -10.59 18.03 -26.25
CA LYS A 373 -11.66 18.47 -27.16
C LYS A 373 -13.05 17.97 -26.74
N ALA A 374 -13.11 16.81 -26.09
CA ALA A 374 -14.35 16.24 -25.57
C ALA A 374 -14.75 16.77 -24.18
N GLY A 375 -13.92 17.58 -23.52
CA GLY A 375 -14.15 18.08 -22.16
C GLY A 375 -13.83 17.07 -21.04
N ASN A 376 -13.24 15.93 -21.38
CA ASN A 376 -12.99 14.80 -20.48
C ASN A 376 -11.53 14.71 -20.00
N HIS A 377 -10.71 15.74 -20.22
CA HIS A 377 -9.31 15.77 -19.78
C HIS A 377 -9.14 15.51 -18.27
N HIS A 378 -10.11 15.93 -17.44
CA HIS A 378 -10.10 15.71 -15.99
C HIS A 378 -10.15 14.23 -15.55
N LEU A 379 -10.50 13.32 -16.47
CA LEU A 379 -10.48 11.87 -16.25
C LEU A 379 -9.13 11.24 -16.59
N LEU A 380 -8.23 11.97 -17.24
CA LEU A 380 -6.97 11.45 -17.74
C LEU A 380 -5.80 11.78 -16.80
N GLN A 381 -5.07 10.75 -16.38
CA GLN A 381 -3.77 10.88 -15.73
C GLN A 381 -2.70 10.25 -16.62
N VAL A 382 -1.57 10.94 -16.81
CA VAL A 382 -0.47 10.48 -17.66
C VAL A 382 0.83 10.46 -16.86
N LEU A 383 1.50 9.31 -16.86
CA LEU A 383 2.83 9.11 -16.30
C LEU A 383 3.80 8.84 -17.44
N ILE A 384 4.78 9.74 -17.63
CA ILE A 384 5.80 9.62 -18.68
C ILE A 384 7.14 9.35 -18.03
N TYR A 385 7.78 8.26 -18.45
CA TYR A 385 9.12 7.85 -18.01
C TYR A 385 10.08 7.96 -19.21
N PRO A 386 10.82 9.07 -19.35
CA PRO A 386 11.54 9.40 -20.60
C PRO A 386 12.51 8.32 -21.09
N SER A 387 13.14 7.59 -20.17
CA SER A 387 14.15 6.57 -20.48
C SER A 387 13.68 5.14 -20.20
N ALA A 388 12.38 4.93 -19.99
CA ALA A 388 11.77 3.60 -19.95
C ALA A 388 11.39 3.15 -21.37
N GLY A 389 11.37 1.83 -21.56
CA GLY A 389 11.04 1.18 -22.83
C GLY A 389 9.64 0.57 -22.78
N HIS A 390 9.35 -0.33 -23.71
CA HIS A 390 8.01 -0.90 -23.87
C HIS A 390 7.54 -1.78 -22.70
N LEU A 391 8.42 -2.64 -22.16
CA LEU A 391 8.05 -3.69 -21.21
C LEU A 391 8.09 -3.21 -19.74
N ILE A 392 7.24 -2.26 -19.39
CA ILE A 392 7.06 -1.80 -18.00
C ILE A 392 6.24 -2.86 -17.24
N GLU A 393 6.96 -3.83 -16.69
CA GLU A 393 6.44 -4.93 -15.87
C GLU A 393 6.30 -4.54 -14.38
N PRO A 394 5.77 -5.42 -13.51
CA PRO A 394 5.85 -5.21 -12.06
C PRO A 394 7.29 -4.99 -11.56
N PRO A 395 7.47 -4.41 -10.36
CA PRO A 395 8.77 -3.97 -9.87
C PRO A 395 9.81 -5.07 -9.83
N TYR A 396 11.05 -4.68 -10.07
CA TYR A 396 12.26 -5.52 -9.99
C TYR A 396 12.35 -6.64 -11.03
N SER A 397 11.47 -6.64 -12.04
CA SER A 397 11.69 -7.39 -13.27
C SER A 397 12.94 -6.86 -14.00
N PRO A 398 13.90 -7.72 -14.38
CA PRO A 398 15.10 -7.24 -15.06
C PRO A 398 14.79 -6.63 -16.42
N HIS A 399 15.39 -5.45 -16.67
CA HIS A 399 15.25 -4.74 -17.94
C HIS A 399 15.93 -5.49 -19.08
N HIS A 400 15.20 -5.65 -20.19
CA HIS A 400 15.71 -6.20 -21.42
C HIS A 400 15.49 -5.22 -22.56
N ARG A 401 16.56 -4.55 -22.99
CA ARG A 401 16.48 -3.61 -24.10
C ARG A 401 16.00 -4.27 -25.39
N ALA A 402 16.46 -5.49 -25.67
CA ALA A 402 16.05 -6.24 -26.86
C ALA A 402 15.99 -7.75 -26.54
N THR A 403 15.01 -8.46 -27.10
CA THR A 403 14.89 -9.92 -26.92
C THR A 403 14.38 -10.64 -28.16
N ASN A 404 14.62 -11.95 -28.21
CA ASN A 404 13.92 -12.83 -29.15
C ASN A 404 12.41 -12.78 -28.93
N PHE A 405 11.67 -12.60 -30.02
CA PHE A 405 10.23 -12.62 -30.11
C PHE A 405 9.81 -13.57 -31.23
N ILE A 406 8.70 -14.27 -31.03
CA ILE A 406 8.16 -15.19 -32.05
C ILE A 406 6.98 -14.46 -32.71
N VAL A 407 7.11 -14.18 -34.01
CA VAL A 407 5.99 -13.66 -34.80
C VAL A 407 5.02 -14.83 -35.04
N GLN A 408 3.74 -14.63 -34.71
CA GLN A 408 2.74 -15.71 -34.72
C GLN A 408 2.53 -16.29 -36.14
N GLU A 409 2.63 -15.45 -37.17
CA GLU A 409 2.66 -15.90 -38.56
C GLU A 409 4.08 -16.33 -38.96
N GLY A 410 4.22 -17.61 -39.33
CA GLY A 410 5.48 -18.18 -39.81
C GLY A 410 6.42 -18.74 -38.74
N LYS A 411 6.14 -18.54 -37.43
CA LYS A 411 6.97 -19.03 -36.30
C LYS A 411 8.44 -18.56 -36.37
N ASN A 412 8.69 -17.45 -37.07
CA ASN A 412 10.04 -16.89 -37.21
C ASN A 412 10.45 -16.20 -35.91
N LYS A 413 11.68 -16.48 -35.45
CA LYS A 413 12.31 -15.78 -34.34
C LYS A 413 12.95 -14.50 -34.85
N VAL A 414 12.53 -13.37 -34.32
CA VAL A 414 13.10 -12.05 -34.59
C VAL A 414 13.64 -11.45 -33.29
N VAL A 415 14.58 -10.52 -33.36
CA VAL A 415 15.01 -9.74 -32.19
C VAL A 415 14.25 -8.42 -32.23
N LEU A 416 13.38 -8.18 -31.25
CA LEU A 416 12.68 -6.90 -31.10
C LEU A 416 13.48 -5.99 -30.18
N LEU A 417 13.60 -4.72 -30.57
CA LEU A 417 14.08 -3.65 -29.70
C LEU A 417 12.88 -3.10 -28.93
N TRP A 418 12.88 -3.27 -27.60
CA TRP A 418 11.85 -2.76 -26.70
C TRP A 418 12.19 -1.34 -26.20
N GLY A 419 13.48 -1.02 -26.17
CA GLY A 419 13.98 0.26 -25.70
C GLY A 419 14.21 0.34 -24.19
N GLY A 420 14.44 1.55 -23.68
CA GLY A 420 14.77 1.86 -22.30
C GLY A 420 16.24 1.66 -21.88
N GLN A 421 16.59 2.23 -20.73
CA GLN A 421 17.85 2.04 -20.00
C GLN A 421 17.59 1.34 -18.66
N ALA A 422 18.47 0.43 -18.25
CA ALA A 422 18.20 -0.49 -17.14
C ALA A 422 17.71 0.18 -15.84
N LYS A 423 18.46 1.17 -15.33
CA LYS A 423 18.10 1.88 -14.09
C LYS A 423 16.83 2.73 -14.21
N PRO A 424 16.73 3.69 -15.16
CA PRO A 424 15.49 4.45 -15.33
C PRO A 424 14.26 3.58 -15.62
N HIS A 425 14.45 2.42 -16.26
CA HIS A 425 13.38 1.47 -16.50
C HIS A 425 12.95 0.76 -15.21
N ALA A 426 13.90 0.34 -14.36
CA ALA A 426 13.58 -0.23 -13.04
C ALA A 426 12.83 0.78 -12.15
N ASP A 427 13.24 2.06 -12.17
CA ASP A 427 12.55 3.13 -11.46
C ASP A 427 11.12 3.33 -11.97
N ALA A 428 10.93 3.26 -13.29
CA ALA A 428 9.62 3.35 -13.91
C ALA A 428 8.70 2.19 -13.50
N GLN A 429 9.22 0.96 -13.42
CA GLN A 429 8.46 -0.20 -12.94
C GLN A 429 8.04 -0.01 -11.47
N GLU A 430 8.94 0.45 -10.60
CA GLU A 430 8.63 0.68 -9.19
C GLU A 430 7.58 1.80 -8.99
N ASP A 431 7.83 2.99 -9.54
CA ASP A 431 6.96 4.16 -9.39
C ASP A 431 5.61 3.97 -10.08
N SER A 432 5.58 3.37 -11.27
CA SER A 432 4.31 3.11 -11.96
C SER A 432 3.47 2.07 -11.25
N TRP A 433 4.07 1.02 -10.67
CA TRP A 433 3.32 0.01 -9.93
C TRP A 433 2.64 0.59 -8.68
N GLU A 434 3.37 1.39 -7.90
CA GLU A 434 2.80 2.09 -6.73
C GLU A 434 1.61 2.97 -7.15
N LYS A 435 1.77 3.73 -8.23
CA LYS A 435 0.72 4.61 -8.75
C LYS A 435 -0.45 3.86 -9.36
N ILE A 436 -0.23 2.71 -10.01
CA ILE A 436 -1.29 1.83 -10.52
C ILE A 436 -2.11 1.29 -9.35
N LEU A 437 -1.47 0.77 -8.30
CA LEU A 437 -2.17 0.27 -7.11
C LEU A 437 -2.97 1.38 -6.44
N ALA A 438 -2.38 2.57 -6.25
CA ALA A 438 -3.07 3.72 -5.67
C ALA A 438 -4.27 4.17 -6.50
N PHE A 439 -4.12 4.21 -7.83
CA PHE A 439 -5.20 4.57 -8.76
C PHE A 439 -6.35 3.56 -8.73
N LEU A 440 -6.04 2.26 -8.77
CA LEU A 440 -7.05 1.21 -8.63
C LEU A 440 -7.75 1.29 -7.26
N GLN A 441 -7.01 1.50 -6.17
CA GLN A 441 -7.59 1.67 -4.83
C GLN A 441 -8.54 2.88 -4.78
N GLN A 442 -8.12 4.03 -5.29
CA GLN A 442 -8.93 5.25 -5.35
C GLN A 442 -10.25 5.04 -6.09
N HIS A 443 -10.21 4.39 -7.26
CA HIS A 443 -11.37 4.30 -8.14
C HIS A 443 -12.25 3.06 -7.92
N LEU A 444 -11.72 2.02 -7.29
CA LEU A 444 -12.48 0.79 -7.03
C LEU A 444 -12.97 0.69 -5.59
N TYR A 445 -12.16 1.08 -4.60
CA TYR A 445 -12.54 1.04 -3.18
C TYR A 445 -13.15 2.34 -2.66
N HIS A 446 -12.81 3.49 -3.28
CA HIS A 446 -13.19 4.81 -2.78
C HIS A 446 -14.04 5.63 -3.73
N ALA A 447 -14.57 5.05 -4.81
CA ALA A 447 -15.31 5.80 -5.82
C ALA A 447 -16.56 6.48 -5.24
N THR A 448 -16.46 7.81 -5.16
CA THR A 448 -17.54 8.77 -4.95
C THR A 448 -18.61 8.58 -6.03
N PRO A 449 -19.91 8.51 -5.69
CA PRO A 449 -20.95 8.46 -6.71
C PRO A 449 -20.94 9.74 -7.55
N GLN A 450 -20.71 9.61 -8.86
CA GLN A 450 -20.98 10.68 -9.81
C GLN A 450 -22.49 10.99 -9.80
N ALA A 451 -22.81 12.28 -9.66
CA ALA A 451 -24.16 12.79 -9.60
C ALA A 451 -24.97 12.44 -10.86
N LYS A 452 -26.01 11.63 -10.72
CA LYS A 452 -27.18 11.63 -11.60
C LYS A 452 -28.35 12.26 -10.84
N LEU A 453 -28.63 13.52 -11.15
CA LEU A 453 -29.96 14.10 -11.03
C LEU A 453 -30.90 13.25 -11.88
N TYR A 454 -31.84 12.53 -11.26
CA TYR A 454 -33.25 12.41 -11.67
C TYR A 454 -34.04 11.70 -10.55
N SER A 455 -35.29 12.12 -10.46
CA SER A 455 -36.27 12.01 -9.41
C SER A 455 -36.88 10.62 -9.18
N GLU A 456 -37.20 10.37 -7.91
CA GLU A 456 -38.28 9.52 -7.35
C GLU A 456 -38.22 7.98 -7.50
N GLY A 457 -38.22 7.31 -6.33
CA GLY A 457 -39.04 6.12 -6.08
C GLY A 457 -38.34 4.77 -5.85
N VAL A 458 -38.18 4.37 -4.57
CA VAL A 458 -38.49 3.03 -3.95
C VAL A 458 -37.96 1.77 -4.70
N SER A 459 -37.20 0.79 -4.17
CA SER A 459 -37.12 0.13 -2.85
C SER A 459 -35.97 -0.89 -2.87
N TYR A 460 -35.39 -1.19 -1.70
CA TYR A 460 -34.43 -2.27 -1.47
C TYR A 460 -35.10 -3.67 -1.44
N GLY A 461 -34.44 -4.68 -2.02
CA GLY A 461 -34.62 -6.11 -1.72
C GLY A 461 -33.45 -6.90 -2.29
N HIS A 462 -32.91 -7.96 -1.71
CA HIS A 462 -33.13 -8.64 -0.43
C HIS A 462 -31.84 -9.40 -0.08
N ARG A 463 -31.50 -9.44 1.20
CA ARG A 463 -30.40 -10.18 1.83
C ARG A 463 -30.40 -11.66 1.50
N ASN A 464 -29.19 -12.20 1.36
CA ASN A 464 -28.92 -13.55 1.82
C ASN A 464 -28.20 -13.49 3.19
N LYS A 465 -28.89 -13.96 4.22
CA LYS A 465 -28.33 -14.22 5.56
C LYS A 465 -27.68 -15.60 5.48
N ASN A 466 -26.36 -15.68 5.62
CA ASN A 466 -25.60 -16.80 6.20
C ASN A 466 -24.21 -16.87 5.57
N LEU A 467 -23.28 -16.07 6.09
CA LEU A 467 -21.84 -16.35 6.16
C LEU A 467 -21.32 -15.41 7.27
N LYS A 468 -21.01 -15.97 8.44
CA LYS A 468 -20.37 -15.24 9.54
C LYS A 468 -18.88 -15.20 9.24
N GLU A 469 -18.43 -14.10 8.68
CA GLU A 469 -17.02 -13.74 8.63
C GLU A 469 -16.53 -13.51 10.07
N ASP A 470 -15.29 -13.91 10.38
CA ASP A 470 -14.65 -13.67 11.67
C ASP A 470 -14.38 -12.17 11.88
N PHE A 471 -15.43 -11.42 12.21
CA PHE A 471 -15.31 -10.11 12.84
C PHE A 471 -14.86 -10.32 14.28
N SER A 472 -13.76 -9.71 14.70
CA SER A 472 -13.45 -9.71 16.12
C SER A 472 -14.53 -8.90 16.84
N ASP A 473 -15.24 -9.56 17.76
CA ASP A 473 -16.16 -8.92 18.71
C ASP A 473 -15.42 -8.00 19.71
N ILE A 474 -14.09 -7.89 19.56
CA ILE A 474 -13.15 -7.39 20.54
C ILE A 474 -12.30 -6.32 19.87
N TRP A 475 -12.60 -5.06 20.17
CA TRP A 475 -11.63 -3.98 20.08
C TRP A 475 -10.57 -4.23 21.15
N PHE A 476 -9.29 -4.30 20.76
CA PHE A 476 -8.18 -4.35 21.71
C PHE A 476 -8.13 -3.06 22.53
N LEU A 477 -8.70 -3.11 23.73
CA LEU A 477 -8.76 -2.00 24.66
C LEU A 477 -8.13 -2.43 25.99
N LYS A 478 -7.05 -1.76 26.40
CA LYS A 478 -6.47 -1.98 27.73
C LYS A 478 -7.35 -1.30 28.80
N LYS A 479 -8.23 -2.08 29.43
CA LYS A 479 -9.15 -1.58 30.47
C LYS A 479 -8.48 -1.34 31.81
N ASP A 480 -7.57 -2.22 32.20
CA ASP A 480 -6.83 -2.13 33.46
C ASP A 480 -5.36 -1.87 33.15
N VAL A 481 -4.89 -0.66 33.44
CA VAL A 481 -3.50 -0.22 33.23
C VAL A 481 -2.56 -0.68 34.34
N LEU A 482 -3.09 -1.19 35.46
CA LEU A 482 -2.29 -1.69 36.59
C LEU A 482 -1.75 -3.10 36.36
N SER A 483 -2.30 -3.83 35.40
CA SER A 483 -1.80 -5.13 34.95
C SER A 483 -0.97 -5.00 33.68
N PRO A 484 0.05 -5.84 33.47
CA PRO A 484 0.72 -5.93 32.19
C PRO A 484 -0.19 -6.59 31.14
N LEU A 485 0.19 -6.47 29.87
CA LEU A 485 -0.12 -7.48 28.87
C LEU A 485 0.92 -8.60 28.98
N VAL A 486 0.46 -9.84 29.05
CA VAL A 486 1.32 -11.01 29.11
C VAL A 486 1.36 -11.66 27.74
N PHE A 487 2.52 -11.62 27.09
CA PHE A 487 2.78 -12.23 25.80
C PHE A 487 3.48 -13.56 25.99
N HIS A 488 2.86 -14.63 25.50
CA HIS A 488 3.49 -15.93 25.39
C HIS A 488 4.14 -16.03 24.00
N MET A 489 5.46 -16.00 23.96
CA MET A 489 6.23 -16.19 22.74
C MET A 489 6.76 -17.62 22.72
N SER A 490 6.41 -18.37 21.68
CA SER A 490 6.81 -19.75 21.52
C SER A 490 7.48 -19.94 20.17
N MET A 491 8.66 -20.57 20.17
CA MET A 491 9.37 -20.97 18.96
C MET A 491 9.03 -22.42 18.65
N TYR A 492 8.65 -22.71 17.42
CA TYR A 492 8.32 -24.07 16.97
C TYR A 492 9.30 -24.48 15.87
N ASP A 493 9.51 -25.79 15.73
CA ASP A 493 10.31 -26.34 14.65
C ASP A 493 9.55 -26.29 13.32
N GLY A 494 10.21 -25.82 12.25
CA GLY A 494 9.64 -25.72 10.91
C GLY A 494 8.64 -24.58 10.67
N HIS A 495 7.97 -24.64 9.51
CA HIS A 495 6.96 -23.66 9.10
C HIS A 495 5.56 -24.23 9.36
N VAL A 496 4.97 -23.85 10.49
CA VAL A 496 3.62 -24.26 10.90
C VAL A 496 2.65 -23.09 10.68
N SER A 497 1.56 -23.31 9.94
CA SER A 497 0.54 -22.28 9.67
C SER A 497 -0.77 -22.51 10.42
N GLN A 498 -0.98 -23.72 10.96
CA GLN A 498 -2.16 -24.10 11.75
C GLN A 498 -1.77 -25.16 12.80
N GLY A 499 -2.58 -25.32 13.84
CA GLY A 499 -2.40 -26.42 14.80
C GLY A 499 -1.25 -26.25 15.79
N PHE A 500 -0.82 -25.02 16.08
CA PHE A 500 0.27 -24.71 17.02
C PHE A 500 0.15 -25.43 18.38
N THR A 501 -1.08 -25.63 18.88
CA THR A 501 -1.35 -26.34 20.15
C THR A 501 -1.03 -27.83 20.13
N HIS A 502 -0.83 -28.42 18.94
CA HIS A 502 -0.46 -29.83 18.76
C HIS A 502 1.05 -30.03 18.61
N HIS A 503 1.80 -28.95 18.45
CA HIS A 503 3.26 -29.00 18.37
C HIS A 503 3.86 -28.63 19.72
N THR A 504 4.95 -29.31 20.09
CA THR A 504 5.73 -28.91 21.28
C THR A 504 6.64 -27.76 20.88
N PRO A 505 6.57 -26.61 21.57
CA PRO A 505 7.48 -25.50 21.28
C PRO A 505 8.91 -25.91 21.63
N LEU A 506 9.86 -25.56 20.77
CA LEU A 506 11.30 -25.70 20.99
C LEU A 506 11.77 -24.85 22.17
N GLU A 507 11.20 -23.66 22.31
CA GLU A 507 11.45 -22.75 23.41
C GLU A 507 10.19 -21.91 23.64
N SER A 508 9.97 -21.46 24.88
CA SER A 508 8.90 -20.52 25.18
C SER A 508 9.35 -19.49 26.21
N LEU A 509 8.98 -18.24 25.97
CA LEU A 509 9.25 -17.11 26.84
C LEU A 509 7.95 -16.37 27.11
N VAL A 510 7.80 -15.90 28.35
CA VAL A 510 6.70 -15.01 28.73
C VAL A 510 7.28 -13.60 28.88
N ILE A 511 6.70 -12.64 28.17
CA ILE A 511 7.10 -11.23 28.22
C ILE A 511 5.93 -10.40 28.72
N GLU A 512 6.21 -9.53 29.69
CA GLU A 512 5.25 -8.55 30.16
C GLU A 512 5.46 -7.20 29.47
N ARG A 513 4.36 -6.57 29.04
CA ARG A 513 4.35 -5.20 28.49
C ARG A 513 3.42 -4.33 29.32
N TRP A 514 3.98 -3.28 29.89
CA TRP A 514 3.28 -2.40 30.84
C TRP A 514 2.85 -1.09 30.17
N TYR A 515 1.62 -0.65 30.44
CA TYR A 515 1.12 0.67 30.02
C TYR A 515 1.42 1.79 31.03
N MET A 516 1.78 1.40 32.24
CA MET A 516 2.10 2.29 33.33
C MET A 516 3.50 1.94 33.82
N ALA A 517 4.45 2.88 33.69
CA ALA A 517 5.81 2.67 34.16
C ALA A 517 5.87 2.52 35.68
N PRO A 518 6.87 1.79 36.21
CA PRO A 518 7.08 1.68 37.65
C PRO A 518 7.16 3.05 38.34
N GLY A 519 6.43 3.19 39.45
CA GLY A 519 6.41 4.42 40.25
C GLY A 519 5.42 5.49 39.80
N VAL A 520 4.75 5.33 38.65
CA VAL A 520 3.60 6.18 38.29
C VAL A 520 2.45 5.89 39.25
N GLN A 521 1.87 6.93 39.84
CA GLN A 521 0.72 6.82 40.73
C GLN A 521 -0.59 6.98 39.95
N ARG A 522 -1.57 6.10 40.21
CA ARG A 522 -2.93 6.19 39.67
C ARG A 522 -3.89 6.70 40.76
N ILE A 523 -4.56 7.82 40.52
CA ILE A 523 -5.48 8.47 41.46
C ILE A 523 -6.86 8.60 40.82
N ASP A 524 -7.87 7.94 41.37
CA ASP A 524 -9.26 8.10 40.92
C ASP A 524 -9.80 9.48 41.31
N ILE A 525 -10.32 10.23 40.32
CA ILE A 525 -10.92 11.55 40.52
C ILE A 525 -12.44 11.42 40.46
N ARG A 526 -13.10 11.77 41.56
CA ARG A 526 -14.57 11.81 41.71
C ARG A 526 -15.07 13.14 42.28
N GLU A 527 -14.23 14.17 42.24
CA GLU A 527 -14.48 15.46 42.86
C GLU A 527 -15.44 16.31 42.04
N ARG A 528 -16.35 17.02 42.71
CA ARG A 528 -17.27 18.00 42.08
C ARG A 528 -18.05 17.45 40.88
N GLY A 529 -18.37 16.14 40.91
CA GLY A 529 -19.09 15.46 39.83
C GLY A 529 -18.21 15.03 38.65
N VAL A 530 -16.95 15.44 38.60
CA VAL A 530 -15.99 15.04 37.57
C VAL A 530 -15.57 13.59 37.79
N ARG A 531 -15.66 12.77 36.74
CA ARG A 531 -15.15 11.40 36.68
C ARG A 531 -13.91 11.34 35.80
N GLY A 532 -12.78 11.00 36.40
CA GLY A 532 -11.55 10.75 35.68
C GLY A 532 -10.55 9.95 36.51
N THR A 533 -9.35 9.76 35.94
CA THR A 533 -8.21 9.16 36.64
C THR A 533 -6.98 9.99 36.33
N LEU A 534 -6.31 10.47 37.37
CA LEU A 534 -5.08 11.23 37.31
C LEU A 534 -3.88 10.30 37.50
N PHE A 535 -2.93 10.36 36.57
CA PHE A 535 -1.66 9.65 36.62
C PHE A 535 -0.53 10.63 36.94
N ILE A 536 0.23 10.37 38.01
CA ILE A 536 1.34 11.22 38.45
C ILE A 536 2.66 10.48 38.22
N PRO A 537 3.62 11.06 37.48
CA PRO A 537 4.96 10.48 37.31
C PRO A 537 5.70 10.30 38.65
N PRO A 538 6.65 9.34 38.75
CA PRO A 538 7.54 9.27 39.91
C PRO A 538 8.46 10.49 39.97
N GLY A 539 8.74 10.97 41.19
CA GLY A 539 9.68 12.07 41.43
C GLY A 539 9.09 13.21 42.26
N PRO A 540 9.86 14.28 42.49
CA PRO A 540 9.47 15.35 43.41
C PRO A 540 8.33 16.23 42.90
N GLY A 541 8.08 16.26 41.58
CA GLY A 541 7.10 17.17 40.95
C GLY A 541 7.39 18.66 41.26
N PRO A 542 6.42 19.56 41.02
CA PRO A 542 5.20 19.34 40.24
C PRO A 542 5.49 19.15 38.74
N PHE A 543 4.66 18.37 38.06
CA PHE A 543 4.79 18.03 36.64
C PHE A 543 3.83 18.85 35.78
N PRO A 544 4.12 19.12 34.49
CA PRO A 544 3.12 19.67 33.58
C PRO A 544 1.91 18.76 33.42
N GLY A 545 0.74 19.36 33.31
CA GLY A 545 -0.55 18.67 33.24
C GLY A 545 -1.01 18.36 31.82
N VAL A 546 -1.64 17.20 31.59
CA VAL A 546 -2.34 16.91 30.32
C VAL A 546 -3.74 16.40 30.62
N LEU A 547 -4.76 17.09 30.14
CA LEU A 547 -6.15 16.62 30.19
C LEU A 547 -6.43 15.77 28.94
N ASP A 548 -6.66 14.47 29.12
CA ASP A 548 -6.81 13.48 28.07
C ASP A 548 -8.29 13.11 27.83
N MET A 549 -8.76 13.27 26.58
CA MET A 549 -10.15 13.07 26.17
C MET A 549 -10.26 12.13 24.96
N TRP A 550 -11.03 11.05 25.14
CA TRP A 550 -11.27 10.03 24.12
C TRP A 550 -12.50 10.32 23.25
N GLY A 551 -12.82 9.43 22.31
CA GLY A 551 -13.90 9.60 21.35
C GLY A 551 -15.30 9.17 21.83
N GLY A 552 -16.24 9.03 20.88
CA GLY A 552 -17.66 8.76 21.13
C GLY A 552 -18.02 7.38 21.70
N GLY A 553 -17.04 6.53 22.02
CA GLY A 553 -17.26 5.20 22.61
C GLY A 553 -17.69 5.23 24.07
N GLY A 554 -17.45 6.34 24.78
CA GLY A 554 -17.75 6.47 26.20
C GLY A 554 -16.84 5.64 27.10
N GLY A 555 -17.08 5.74 28.41
CA GLY A 555 -16.27 5.07 29.42
C GLY A 555 -14.94 5.78 29.69
N LEU A 556 -14.29 5.37 30.78
CA LEU A 556 -13.01 5.93 31.20
C LEU A 556 -11.88 5.11 30.58
N VAL A 557 -11.19 5.69 29.61
CA VAL A 557 -10.07 5.06 28.89
C VAL A 557 -8.76 5.64 29.40
N GLU A 558 -7.92 4.80 30.02
CA GLU A 558 -6.80 5.27 30.84
C GLU A 558 -5.41 5.12 30.22
N TYR A 559 -5.25 4.22 29.24
CA TYR A 559 -3.91 3.79 28.82
C TYR A 559 -3.07 4.88 28.14
N ARG A 560 -3.68 5.84 27.44
CA ARG A 560 -2.93 6.98 26.88
C ARG A 560 -2.43 7.90 27.99
N ALA A 561 -3.27 8.23 28.97
CA ALA A 561 -2.87 9.04 30.12
C ALA A 561 -1.77 8.36 30.96
N ALA A 562 -1.87 7.06 31.19
CA ALA A 562 -0.85 6.28 31.90
C ALA A 562 0.51 6.30 31.15
N LEU A 563 0.50 6.15 29.83
CA LEU A 563 1.71 6.25 29.01
C LEU A 563 2.29 7.67 29.00
N LEU A 564 1.46 8.71 28.94
CA LEU A 564 1.93 10.11 29.06
C LEU A 564 2.58 10.37 30.42
N ALA A 565 2.02 9.83 31.51
CA ALA A 565 2.65 9.91 32.83
C ALA A 565 3.98 9.16 32.93
N SER A 566 4.10 8.06 32.18
CA SER A 566 5.36 7.35 32.03
C SER A 566 6.43 8.17 31.28
N HIS A 567 6.03 9.23 30.58
CA HIS A 567 6.92 10.20 29.90
C HIS A 567 7.04 11.53 30.66
N GLY A 568 6.62 11.58 31.93
CA GLY A 568 6.83 12.73 32.81
C GLY A 568 5.71 13.77 32.83
N PHE A 569 4.50 13.45 32.36
CA PHE A 569 3.35 14.37 32.43
C PHE A 569 2.33 13.95 33.50
N ALA A 570 1.84 14.87 34.33
CA ALA A 570 0.67 14.57 35.15
C ALA A 570 -0.57 14.52 34.26
N SER A 571 -1.04 13.33 33.88
CA SER A 571 -2.07 13.17 32.86
C SER A 571 -3.38 12.67 33.45
N MET A 572 -4.49 13.39 33.20
CA MET A 572 -5.82 13.02 33.66
C MET A 572 -6.69 12.52 32.51
N ALA A 573 -7.01 11.23 32.51
CA ALA A 573 -8.03 10.65 31.63
C ALA A 573 -9.42 11.11 32.11
N LEU A 574 -10.22 11.68 31.21
CA LEU A 574 -11.53 12.23 31.52
C LEU A 574 -12.66 11.38 30.90
N GLU A 575 -13.63 10.99 31.74
CA GLU A 575 -14.90 10.42 31.29
C GLU A 575 -15.92 11.56 31.23
N TYR A 576 -16.61 11.73 30.10
CA TYR A 576 -17.55 12.85 29.92
C TYR A 576 -18.85 12.49 29.19
N LEU A 577 -19.05 11.22 28.85
CA LEU A 577 -20.23 10.75 28.10
C LEU A 577 -21.22 10.00 29.00
N THR A 578 -20.75 9.27 30.03
CA THR A 578 -21.58 8.46 30.94
C THR A 578 -22.08 9.23 32.15
N SER A 579 -21.42 10.32 32.54
CA SER A 579 -21.82 11.21 33.64
C SER A 579 -23.18 11.90 33.41
N GLY A 580 -23.72 11.86 32.19
CA GLY A 580 -25.03 12.43 31.85
C GLY A 580 -24.97 13.82 31.23
N GLU A 581 -23.77 14.38 31.08
CA GLU A 581 -23.53 15.76 30.62
C GLU A 581 -23.74 15.96 29.11
N PHE A 582 -23.74 14.89 28.32
CA PHE A 582 -23.97 14.94 26.86
C PHE A 582 -25.44 14.74 26.45
N LYS A 583 -26.40 14.94 27.37
CA LYS A 583 -27.83 14.88 27.05
C LYS A 583 -28.25 16.11 26.26
N LYS A 584 -28.25 16.01 24.91
CA LYS A 584 -28.74 17.00 23.90
C LYS A 584 -27.69 17.89 23.22
N LEU A 585 -26.46 17.40 22.99
CA LEU A 585 -25.42 18.09 22.19
C LEU A 585 -24.93 19.44 22.74
N LYS A 586 -25.40 19.87 23.92
CA LYS A 586 -24.78 20.96 24.66
C LYS A 586 -23.63 20.36 25.44
N VAL A 587 -22.40 20.63 24.99
CA VAL A 587 -21.20 20.40 25.78
C VAL A 587 -21.34 21.28 27.03
N ASP A 588 -21.51 20.68 28.22
CA ASP A 588 -21.51 21.45 29.46
C ASP A 588 -20.08 21.92 29.71
N VAL A 589 -19.82 23.17 29.33
CA VAL A 589 -18.54 23.84 29.50
C VAL A 589 -18.08 23.76 30.96
N ASN A 590 -19.01 23.85 31.93
CA ASN A 590 -18.67 23.83 33.35
C ASN A 590 -18.02 22.50 33.76
N TYR A 591 -18.45 21.36 33.19
CA TYR A 591 -17.86 20.05 33.51
C TYR A 591 -16.38 20.00 33.12
N PHE A 592 -16.06 20.45 31.91
CA PHE A 592 -14.67 20.48 31.42
C PHE A 592 -13.84 21.55 32.13
N GLU A 593 -14.44 22.70 32.46
CA GLU A 593 -13.79 23.74 33.27
C GLU A 593 -13.46 23.23 34.68
N MET A 594 -14.38 22.50 35.32
CA MET A 594 -14.14 21.86 36.62
C MET A 594 -13.04 20.80 36.52
N ALA A 595 -13.06 19.95 35.49
CA ALA A 595 -12.01 18.95 35.28
C ALA A 595 -10.64 19.62 35.08
N TYR A 596 -10.58 20.66 34.26
CA TYR A 596 -9.37 21.45 34.04
C TYR A 596 -8.87 22.09 35.33
N GLN A 597 -9.78 22.67 36.15
CA GLN A 597 -9.43 23.26 37.44
C GLN A 597 -8.99 22.22 38.48
N ILE A 598 -9.56 21.01 38.50
CA ILE A 598 -9.11 19.94 39.39
C ILE A 598 -7.67 19.56 39.05
N LEU A 599 -7.39 19.33 37.77
CA LEU A 599 -6.03 19.05 37.30
C LEU A 599 -5.09 20.21 37.61
N GLN A 600 -5.49 21.45 37.30
CA GLN A 600 -4.69 22.65 37.52
C GLN A 600 -4.39 22.90 38.99
N ASN A 601 -5.31 22.60 39.91
CA ASN A 601 -5.11 22.90 41.34
C ASN A 601 -4.40 21.79 42.11
N HIS A 602 -4.23 20.61 41.51
CA HIS A 602 -3.57 19.48 42.15
C HIS A 602 -2.11 19.81 42.53
N PRO A 603 -1.63 19.52 43.75
CA PRO A 603 -0.31 19.96 44.23
C PRO A 603 0.88 19.47 43.39
N MET A 604 0.73 18.29 42.76
CA MET A 604 1.76 17.69 41.90
C MET A 604 1.70 18.18 40.44
N VAL A 605 0.84 19.16 40.13
CA VAL A 605 0.65 19.69 38.78
C VAL A 605 1.08 21.15 38.72
N ARG A 606 1.83 21.50 37.66
CA ARG A 606 2.22 22.88 37.37
C ARG A 606 1.00 23.65 36.85
N ARG A 607 0.47 24.55 37.67
CA ARG A 607 -0.75 25.32 37.38
C ARG A 607 -0.68 26.16 36.10
N ASP A 608 0.52 26.51 35.65
CA ASP A 608 0.83 27.35 34.50
C ASP A 608 1.32 26.56 33.27
N ARG A 609 1.26 25.23 33.31
CA ARG A 609 1.73 24.33 32.24
C ARG A 609 0.76 23.16 32.07
N LEU A 610 -0.34 23.39 31.37
CA LEU A 610 -1.37 22.42 31.02
C LEU A 610 -1.57 22.32 29.50
N ALA A 611 -1.84 21.11 29.02
CA ALA A 611 -2.28 20.85 27.66
C ALA A 611 -3.61 20.08 27.62
N LEU A 612 -4.30 20.16 26.49
CA LEU A 612 -5.44 19.29 26.17
C LEU A 612 -5.04 18.31 25.06
N CYS A 613 -5.38 17.03 25.23
CA CYS A 613 -5.16 15.98 24.22
C CYS A 613 -6.49 15.31 23.89
N GLY A 614 -6.92 15.42 22.62
CA GLY A 614 -8.19 14.87 22.14
C GLY A 614 -7.98 13.83 21.04
N LEU A 615 -8.83 12.79 21.05
CA LEU A 615 -8.99 11.86 19.93
C LEU A 615 -10.45 11.86 19.46
N SER A 616 -10.67 11.95 18.15
CA SER A 616 -12.01 11.94 17.54
C SER A 616 -12.94 13.00 18.13
N LEU A 617 -14.04 12.62 18.79
CA LEU A 617 -14.94 13.54 19.48
C LEU A 617 -14.21 14.36 20.55
N GLY A 618 -13.21 13.78 21.21
CA GLY A 618 -12.37 14.49 22.17
C GLY A 618 -11.62 15.68 21.53
N SER A 619 -11.20 15.56 20.27
CA SER A 619 -10.57 16.65 19.52
C SER A 619 -11.54 17.81 19.24
N TYR A 620 -12.79 17.50 18.93
CA TYR A 620 -13.84 18.52 18.81
C TYR A 620 -14.03 19.26 20.15
N VAL A 621 -14.14 18.51 21.25
CA VAL A 621 -14.28 19.11 22.60
C VAL A 621 -13.06 19.97 22.94
N THR A 622 -11.84 19.50 22.65
CA THR A 622 -10.60 20.29 22.82
C THR A 622 -10.70 21.63 22.12
N LEU A 623 -10.98 21.63 20.83
CA LEU A 623 -11.05 22.86 20.03
C LEU A 623 -12.20 23.77 20.48
N PHE A 624 -13.37 23.19 20.79
CA PHE A 624 -14.53 23.92 21.27
C PHE A 624 -14.26 24.60 22.63
N MET A 625 -13.62 23.90 23.58
CA MET A 625 -13.30 24.45 24.89
C MET A 625 -12.29 25.59 24.80
N VAL A 626 -11.22 25.42 24.02
CA VAL A 626 -10.20 26.46 23.84
C VAL A 626 -10.79 27.71 23.17
N ALA A 627 -11.74 27.53 22.25
CA ALA A 627 -12.37 28.65 21.56
C ALA A 627 -13.44 29.38 22.37
N THR A 628 -14.07 28.72 23.37
CA THR A 628 -15.29 29.25 24.02
C THR A 628 -15.19 29.45 25.53
N SER A 629 -14.35 28.68 26.23
CA SER A 629 -14.18 28.81 27.68
C SER A 629 -13.28 29.98 28.03
N LYS A 630 -13.64 30.71 29.08
CA LYS A 630 -12.78 31.75 29.67
C LYS A 630 -11.81 31.20 30.73
N ILE A 631 -12.01 29.96 31.16
CA ILE A 631 -11.24 29.31 32.23
C ILE A 631 -10.16 28.41 31.65
N ILE A 632 -10.49 27.64 30.60
CA ILE A 632 -9.55 26.71 29.96
C ILE A 632 -8.58 27.52 29.10
N GLN A 633 -7.32 27.60 29.54
CA GLN A 633 -6.25 28.34 28.88
C GLN A 633 -4.97 27.47 28.79
N PRO A 634 -4.97 26.40 27.97
CA PRO A 634 -3.82 25.52 27.84
C PRO A 634 -2.68 26.19 27.07
N GLN A 635 -1.46 25.75 27.33
CA GLN A 635 -0.27 26.16 26.58
C GLN A 635 -0.27 25.58 25.17
N CYS A 636 -0.79 24.37 25.00
CA CYS A 636 -0.90 23.72 23.70
C CYS A 636 -2.03 22.68 23.67
N CYS A 637 -2.40 22.26 22.46
CA CYS A 637 -3.42 21.25 22.22
C CYS A 637 -2.93 20.21 21.20
N VAL A 638 -3.28 18.95 21.42
CA VAL A 638 -3.04 17.85 20.48
C VAL A 638 -4.39 17.28 20.07
N CYS A 639 -4.67 17.24 18.77
CA CYS A 639 -5.93 16.78 18.21
C CYS A 639 -5.70 15.65 17.21
N ILE A 640 -6.11 14.43 17.57
CA ILE A 640 -5.91 13.23 16.77
C ILE A 640 -7.23 12.88 16.07
N SER A 641 -7.19 12.75 14.74
CA SER A 641 -8.35 12.34 13.91
C SER A 641 -9.66 13.09 14.24
N GLY A 642 -9.56 14.41 14.43
CA GLY A 642 -10.64 15.28 14.90
C GLY A 642 -11.23 16.23 13.85
N SER A 643 -12.38 16.83 14.14
CA SER A 643 -12.98 17.92 13.36
C SER A 643 -13.38 19.08 14.27
N HIS A 644 -13.26 20.31 13.78
CA HIS A 644 -13.75 21.53 14.44
C HIS A 644 -15.21 21.83 14.08
N VAL A 645 -15.75 21.16 13.05
CA VAL A 645 -17.15 21.29 12.64
C VAL A 645 -18.02 20.51 13.62
N PRO A 646 -19.07 21.11 14.20
CA PRO A 646 -19.97 20.38 15.08
C PRO A 646 -20.66 19.25 14.29
N PRO A 647 -20.90 18.09 14.91
CA PRO A 647 -21.61 16.98 14.25
C PRO A 647 -23.09 17.35 14.04
N VAL A 648 -23.40 18.05 12.95
CA VAL A 648 -24.73 18.41 12.38
C VAL A 648 -25.74 19.09 13.34
N LYS A 649 -26.68 19.88 12.80
CA LYS A 649 -27.79 20.54 13.54
C LYS A 649 -28.78 19.58 14.25
N LYS A 650 -28.51 18.27 14.28
CA LYS A 650 -29.36 17.26 14.91
C LYS A 650 -28.70 16.79 16.21
N SER A 651 -29.46 16.61 17.28
CA SER A 651 -28.93 16.15 18.56
C SER A 651 -28.23 14.78 18.43
N PHE A 652 -27.31 14.44 19.34
CA PHE A 652 -26.60 13.13 19.35
C PHE A 652 -27.62 11.97 19.43
N TYR A 653 -28.76 12.24 20.08
CA TYR A 653 -29.93 11.36 20.15
C TYR A 653 -30.65 11.21 18.80
N GLU A 654 -30.67 12.25 17.97
CA GLU A 654 -31.23 12.22 16.62
C GLU A 654 -30.29 11.55 15.62
N ILE A 655 -28.96 11.70 15.77
CA ILE A 655 -27.98 10.85 15.06
C ILE A 655 -28.20 9.39 15.46
N LEU A 656 -28.47 9.11 16.74
CA LEU A 656 -28.86 7.80 17.25
C LEU A 656 -30.20 7.31 16.70
N LEU A 657 -31.19 8.18 16.51
CA LEU A 657 -32.48 7.84 15.89
C LEU A 657 -32.35 7.63 14.38
N ASP A 658 -31.49 8.38 13.70
CA ASP A 658 -31.19 8.20 12.28
C ASP A 658 -30.33 6.94 12.07
N MET A 659 -29.36 6.66 12.95
CA MET A 659 -28.66 5.38 13.03
C MET A 659 -29.64 4.25 13.33
N LYS A 660 -30.58 4.40 14.27
CA LYS A 660 -31.63 3.40 14.53
C LYS A 660 -32.65 3.28 13.41
N LYS A 661 -32.95 4.34 12.64
CA LYS A 661 -33.80 4.29 11.44
C LYS A 661 -33.07 3.61 10.29
N LEU A 662 -31.80 3.93 10.08
CA LEU A 662 -30.87 3.26 9.18
C LEU A 662 -30.71 1.79 9.57
N GLU A 663 -30.64 1.48 10.87
CA GLU A 663 -30.52 0.13 11.44
C GLU A 663 -31.85 -0.63 11.40
N LYS A 664 -33.00 0.05 11.52
CA LYS A 664 -34.35 -0.53 11.36
C LYS A 664 -34.65 -0.81 9.88
N HIS A 665 -34.25 0.06 8.95
CA HIS A 665 -34.24 -0.22 7.51
C HIS A 665 -33.18 -1.29 7.15
N ARG A 666 -32.05 -1.33 7.86
CA ARG A 666 -31.02 -2.36 7.70
C ARG A 666 -31.34 -3.65 8.42
N ARG A 667 -32.31 -3.77 9.34
CA ARG A 667 -32.76 -5.08 9.84
C ARG A 667 -33.45 -5.92 8.77
N GLU A 668 -33.52 -5.44 7.52
CA GLU A 668 -33.81 -6.21 6.29
C GLU A 668 -32.62 -6.35 5.29
N ASN A 669 -31.67 -5.38 5.19
CA ASN A 669 -30.33 -5.30 4.54
C ASN A 669 -29.04 -5.31 5.44
N ILE A 670 -28.13 -6.30 5.52
CA ILE A 670 -26.91 -6.18 6.38
C ILE A 670 -25.99 -5.30 5.56
N GLN A 671 -25.50 -4.20 6.12
CA GLN A 671 -24.33 -3.52 5.58
C GLN A 671 -23.73 -2.62 6.65
N GLU A 672 -22.43 -2.39 6.52
CA GLU A 672 -21.49 -1.76 7.44
C GLU A 672 -21.70 -0.23 7.51
N LEU A 673 -21.27 0.42 8.60
CA LEU A 673 -21.32 1.88 8.73
C LEU A 673 -19.88 2.42 8.68
N ILE A 674 -19.59 3.33 7.73
CA ILE A 674 -18.27 4.00 7.65
C ILE A 674 -18.30 5.19 8.61
N TRP A 675 -17.36 5.26 9.56
CA TRP A 675 -17.36 6.30 10.60
C TRP A 675 -17.36 7.73 10.03
N ARG A 676 -16.67 7.92 8.89
CA ARG A 676 -16.65 9.18 8.14
C ARG A 676 -18.06 9.63 7.74
N ASP A 677 -18.90 8.72 7.29
CA ASP A 677 -20.24 9.01 6.76
C ASP A 677 -21.27 9.25 7.88
N VAL A 678 -20.96 8.80 9.10
CA VAL A 678 -21.76 9.04 10.30
C VAL A 678 -21.56 10.46 10.83
N MET A 679 -20.33 10.95 10.80
CA MET A 679 -19.94 12.21 11.44
C MET A 679 -19.96 13.41 10.50
N LEU A 680 -20.17 13.21 9.19
CA LEU A 680 -20.04 14.26 8.18
C LEU A 680 -21.13 14.15 7.12
N PRO A 681 -21.98 15.18 6.97
CA PRO A 681 -22.08 15.88 5.71
C PRO A 681 -21.04 17.00 5.76
N ILE A 682 -19.80 16.73 5.33
CA ILE A 682 -19.00 17.83 4.75
C ILE A 682 -19.75 18.16 3.46
N PRO A 683 -20.21 19.42 3.27
CA PRO A 683 -20.89 19.78 2.04
C PRO A 683 -20.00 19.47 0.84
N ALA A 684 -20.59 18.92 -0.22
CA ALA A 684 -19.85 18.53 -1.44
C ALA A 684 -19.23 19.73 -2.19
N GLU A 685 -19.67 20.95 -1.88
CA GLU A 685 -19.13 22.18 -2.46
C GLU A 685 -17.82 22.60 -1.79
N LEU A 686 -16.79 22.85 -2.60
CA LEU A 686 -15.45 23.28 -2.15
C LEU A 686 -15.47 24.57 -1.29
N CYS A 687 -16.47 25.44 -1.45
CA CYS A 687 -16.60 26.68 -0.68
C CYS A 687 -16.98 26.49 0.79
N PHE A 688 -17.40 25.28 1.20
CA PHE A 688 -17.73 24.94 2.60
C PHE A 688 -16.76 23.95 3.25
N LYS A 689 -15.69 23.54 2.55
CA LYS A 689 -14.57 22.81 3.18
C LYS A 689 -13.85 23.77 4.11
N ALA A 690 -14.08 23.62 5.41
CA ALA A 690 -13.39 24.40 6.41
C ALA A 690 -11.95 23.86 6.55
N ASP A 691 -11.01 24.54 5.91
CA ASP A 691 -9.58 24.27 6.01
C ASP A 691 -9.04 24.96 7.26
N MET A 692 -8.67 24.17 8.27
CA MET A 692 -8.10 24.69 9.52
C MET A 692 -6.84 25.52 9.29
N GLU A 693 -6.04 25.20 8.27
CA GLU A 693 -4.87 25.99 7.93
C GLU A 693 -5.30 27.37 7.44
N GLN A 694 -6.29 27.45 6.54
CA GLN A 694 -6.83 28.73 6.07
C GLN A 694 -7.53 29.53 7.18
N ILE A 695 -8.26 28.86 8.09
CA ILE A 695 -8.90 29.53 9.23
C ILE A 695 -7.84 30.17 10.13
N MET A 696 -6.79 29.40 10.47
CA MET A 696 -5.69 29.89 11.29
C MET A 696 -4.86 30.96 10.55
N GLU A 697 -4.68 30.84 9.24
CA GLU A 697 -3.99 31.83 8.41
C GLU A 697 -4.74 33.16 8.35
N LYS A 698 -6.07 33.13 8.10
CA LYS A 698 -6.92 34.33 8.15
C LYS A 698 -6.90 35.02 9.50
N ALA A 699 -6.68 34.27 10.58
CA ALA A 699 -6.54 34.80 11.93
C ALA A 699 -5.10 35.24 12.28
N GLY A 700 -4.12 35.11 11.38
CA GLY A 700 -2.70 35.43 11.62
C GLY A 700 -1.95 34.39 12.47
N ASN A 701 -2.57 33.25 12.76
CA ASN A 701 -2.11 32.25 13.71
C ASN A 701 -1.56 30.97 13.07
N ARG A 702 -1.35 30.93 11.74
CA ARG A 702 -0.84 29.74 11.03
C ARG A 702 0.46 29.18 11.62
N HIS A 703 1.31 30.05 12.16
CA HIS A 703 2.59 29.71 12.79
C HIS A 703 2.44 28.88 14.07
N LEU A 704 1.25 28.84 14.68
CA LEU A 704 0.94 28.02 15.85
C LEU A 704 0.44 26.61 15.50
N LEU A 705 0.19 26.33 14.21
CA LEU A 705 -0.40 25.08 13.75
C LEU A 705 0.65 24.15 13.14
N GLN A 706 0.74 22.94 13.68
CA GLN A 706 1.47 21.81 13.07
C GLN A 706 0.47 20.75 12.62
N VAL A 707 0.59 20.29 11.38
CA VAL A 707 -0.29 19.28 10.79
C VAL A 707 0.56 18.10 10.32
N HIS A 708 0.16 16.90 10.71
CA HIS A 708 0.75 15.65 10.26
C HIS A 708 -0.32 14.79 9.60
N ILE A 709 -0.02 14.32 8.39
CA ILE A 709 -0.92 13.47 7.60
C ILE A 709 -0.22 12.15 7.38
N TYR A 710 -0.91 11.05 7.69
CA TYR A 710 -0.41 9.69 7.58
C TYR A 710 -1.21 8.93 6.53
N PRO A 711 -0.75 8.86 5.27
CA PRO A 711 -1.40 8.06 4.23
C PRO A 711 -1.53 6.59 4.66
N GLY A 712 -2.70 6.00 4.44
CA GLY A 712 -2.97 4.61 4.82
C GLY A 712 -3.28 4.38 6.30
N ALA A 713 -3.27 5.39 7.17
CA ALA A 713 -3.71 5.27 8.55
C ALA A 713 -5.24 5.44 8.69
N GLY A 714 -5.86 4.61 9.52
CA GLY A 714 -7.27 4.70 9.90
C GLY A 714 -7.56 5.76 10.97
N HIS A 715 -8.85 5.88 11.33
CA HIS A 715 -9.35 6.88 12.27
C HIS A 715 -8.77 6.76 13.69
N LEU A 716 -8.57 5.53 14.18
CA LEU A 716 -8.11 5.25 15.53
C LEU A 716 -6.57 5.23 15.64
N ILE A 717 -5.91 6.38 15.53
CA ILE A 717 -4.46 6.47 15.77
C ILE A 717 -4.22 6.43 17.30
N GLU A 718 -3.99 5.23 17.81
CA GLU A 718 -3.74 4.93 19.23
C GLU A 718 -2.23 4.99 19.57
N PRO A 719 -1.82 4.82 20.84
CA PRO A 719 -0.40 4.68 21.16
C PRO A 719 0.28 3.52 20.42
N PRO A 720 1.61 3.54 20.27
CA PRO A 720 2.35 2.61 19.41
C PRO A 720 2.07 1.14 19.73
N TYR A 721 2.09 0.31 18.69
CA TYR A 721 1.86 -1.14 18.75
C TYR A 721 0.45 -1.57 19.18
N SER A 722 -0.51 -0.64 19.21
CA SER A 722 -1.92 -1.00 19.40
C SER A 722 -2.42 -1.70 18.13
N PRO A 723 -2.90 -2.95 18.20
CA PRO A 723 -3.28 -3.70 17.01
C PRO A 723 -4.29 -2.94 16.16
N HIS A 724 -4.05 -2.87 14.85
CA HIS A 724 -4.95 -2.20 13.93
C HIS A 724 -6.29 -2.94 13.85
N HIS A 725 -7.39 -2.19 14.04
CA HIS A 725 -8.75 -2.70 13.84
C HIS A 725 -9.41 -1.93 12.70
N ARG A 726 -9.46 -2.53 11.51
CA ARG A 726 -10.14 -1.94 10.35
C ARG A 726 -11.63 -1.72 10.58
N ALA A 727 -12.24 -2.63 11.35
CA ALA A 727 -13.65 -2.63 11.70
C ALA A 727 -13.85 -3.16 13.12
N THR A 728 -14.80 -2.61 13.88
CA THR A 728 -15.21 -3.18 15.18
C THR A 728 -16.69 -3.01 15.42
N ASN A 729 -17.29 -3.89 16.21
CA ASN A 729 -18.61 -3.66 16.80
C ASN A 729 -18.57 -2.48 17.77
N PHE A 730 -19.07 -1.34 17.33
CA PHE A 730 -19.12 -0.09 18.06
C PHE A 730 -20.52 0.15 18.63
N SER A 731 -20.59 0.40 19.92
CA SER A 731 -21.80 0.91 20.57
C SER A 731 -21.55 2.33 21.02
N LEU A 732 -22.41 3.25 20.60
CA LEU A 732 -22.48 4.55 21.26
C LEU A 732 -22.92 4.38 22.71
N GLN A 733 -22.32 5.16 23.59
CA GLN A 733 -22.67 5.17 25.00
C GLN A 733 -24.18 5.41 25.19
N GLY A 734 -24.85 4.51 25.92
CA GLY A 734 -26.29 4.54 26.15
C GLY A 734 -27.13 3.71 25.16
N SER A 735 -26.51 3.12 24.14
CA SER A 735 -27.15 2.13 23.25
C SER A 735 -26.84 0.70 23.71
N LYS A 736 -27.84 -0.19 23.68
CA LYS A 736 -27.62 -1.65 23.77
C LYS A 736 -27.32 -2.28 22.41
N ASP A 737 -27.53 -1.53 21.33
CA ASP A 737 -27.33 -1.97 19.96
C ASP A 737 -25.86 -1.71 19.57
N LYS A 738 -25.17 -2.75 19.08
CA LYS A 738 -23.81 -2.69 18.53
C LYS A 738 -23.90 -2.57 17.02
N VAL A 739 -23.22 -1.59 16.45
CA VAL A 739 -23.12 -1.37 15.00
C VAL A 739 -21.70 -1.69 14.56
N LEU A 740 -21.54 -2.49 13.51
CA LEU A 740 -20.24 -2.72 12.88
C LEU A 740 -19.77 -1.42 12.22
N MET A 741 -18.71 -0.83 12.78
CA MET A 741 -18.14 0.44 12.34
C MET A 741 -16.82 0.20 11.62
N LEU A 742 -16.66 0.77 10.43
CA LEU A 742 -15.40 0.79 9.68
C LEU A 742 -14.59 2.04 10.06
N TRP A 743 -13.41 1.82 10.65
CA TRP A 743 -12.47 2.86 11.06
C TRP A 743 -11.43 3.20 9.99
N GLY A 744 -11.25 2.31 9.00
CA GLY A 744 -10.28 2.46 7.92
C GLY A 744 -8.84 2.12 8.32
N GLY A 745 -7.89 2.39 7.41
CA GLY A 745 -6.46 2.12 7.58
C GLY A 745 -6.01 0.73 7.12
N GLN A 746 -4.71 0.61 6.84
CA GLN A 746 -3.99 -0.64 6.57
C GLN A 746 -3.03 -0.94 7.74
N ALA A 747 -2.86 -2.20 8.12
CA ALA A 747 -2.17 -2.57 9.36
C ALA A 747 -0.76 -1.97 9.50
N LYS A 748 0.09 -2.09 8.47
CA LYS A 748 1.48 -1.59 8.50
C LYS A 748 1.55 -0.05 8.47
N PRO A 749 0.96 0.67 7.50
CA PRO A 749 0.93 2.13 7.53
C PRO A 749 0.30 2.71 8.80
N HIS A 750 -0.72 2.03 9.35
CA HIS A 750 -1.35 2.46 10.60
C HIS A 750 -0.44 2.27 11.81
N ALA A 751 0.31 1.15 11.89
CA ALA A 751 1.30 0.95 12.93
C ALA A 751 2.42 2.01 12.87
N ASP A 752 2.91 2.32 11.67
CA ASP A 752 3.93 3.36 11.46
C ASP A 752 3.41 4.74 11.88
N ALA A 753 2.14 5.03 11.58
CA ALA A 753 1.47 6.26 12.00
C ALA A 753 1.33 6.34 13.53
N GLN A 754 1.02 5.25 14.21
CA GLN A 754 0.94 5.22 15.69
C GLN A 754 2.32 5.50 16.32
N GLU A 755 3.39 4.90 15.79
CA GLU A 755 4.76 5.13 16.25
C GLU A 755 5.17 6.60 16.10
N ASP A 756 5.13 7.12 14.87
CA ASP A 756 5.58 8.48 14.56
C ASP A 756 4.67 9.56 15.20
N SER A 757 3.34 9.35 15.22
CA SER A 757 2.42 10.29 15.85
C SER A 757 2.62 10.37 17.36
N TRP A 758 2.93 9.25 18.02
CA TRP A 758 3.23 9.24 19.45
C TRP A 758 4.53 9.97 19.78
N GLU A 759 5.60 9.67 19.04
CA GLU A 759 6.89 10.33 19.22
C GLU A 759 6.76 11.85 19.06
N LYS A 760 6.10 12.30 17.98
CA LYS A 760 5.83 13.72 17.74
C LYS A 760 4.94 14.34 18.81
N THR A 761 3.92 13.61 19.30
CA THR A 761 3.04 14.09 20.37
C THR A 761 3.81 14.33 21.67
N VAL A 762 4.63 13.35 22.09
CA VAL A 762 5.46 13.48 23.30
C VAL A 762 6.48 14.60 23.15
N ALA A 763 7.19 14.66 22.03
CA ALA A 763 8.17 15.71 21.75
C ALA A 763 7.54 17.11 21.76
N PHE A 764 6.37 17.26 21.13
CA PHE A 764 5.62 18.50 21.12
C PHE A 764 5.19 18.92 22.54
N LEU A 765 4.62 18.01 23.33
CA LEU A 765 4.24 18.29 24.71
C LEU A 765 5.46 18.66 25.57
N GLN A 766 6.59 17.98 25.39
CA GLN A 766 7.83 18.31 26.10
C GLN A 766 8.31 19.73 25.76
N GLN A 767 8.35 20.06 24.46
CA GLN A 767 8.74 21.38 23.99
C GLN A 767 7.84 22.48 24.56
N GLN A 768 6.51 22.31 24.48
CA GLN A 768 5.56 23.35 24.86
C GLN A 768 5.37 23.48 26.38
N LEU A 769 5.54 22.39 27.14
CA LEU A 769 5.25 22.40 28.58
C LEU A 769 6.49 22.52 29.47
N TYR A 770 7.63 21.94 29.06
CA TYR A 770 8.87 22.02 29.83
C TYR A 770 9.79 23.16 29.38
N HIS A 771 9.83 23.47 28.08
CA HIS A 771 10.81 24.38 27.49
C HIS A 771 10.26 25.73 27.02
N ALA A 772 8.97 26.03 27.26
CA ALA A 772 8.39 27.31 26.86
C ALA A 772 9.06 28.50 27.60
N THR A 773 9.79 29.31 26.83
CA THR A 773 10.31 30.64 27.19
C THR A 773 9.14 31.57 27.55
N PRO A 774 9.24 32.43 28.58
CA PRO A 774 8.17 33.37 28.90
C PRO A 774 7.85 34.26 27.70
N GLN A 775 6.62 34.23 27.20
CA GLN A 775 6.16 35.24 26.24
C GLN A 775 6.16 36.60 26.94
N VAL A 776 7.09 37.46 26.53
CA VAL A 776 7.03 38.89 26.80
C VAL A 776 5.78 39.41 26.10
N LYS A 777 4.80 39.92 26.87
CA LYS A 777 3.69 40.69 26.33
C LYS A 777 4.29 41.92 25.63
N LEU A 778 4.08 42.03 24.32
CA LEU A 778 4.18 43.29 23.57
C LEU A 778 2.77 43.71 23.17
#